data_AF-A0A9E4IN43-F1
#
_entry.id   AF-A0A9E4IN43-F1
#
_cell.length_a   1.000
_cell.length_b   1.000
_cell.length_c   1.000
_cell.angle_alpha   90.00
_cell.angle_beta   90.00
_cell.angle_gamma   90.00
#
_symmetry.space_group_name_H-M   'P 1'
#
loop_
_entity.id
_entity.type
_entity.pdbx_description
1 polymer ?
#
loop_
_entity_poly.entity_id
_entity_poly.type
_entity_poly.pdbx_seq_one_letter_code
_entity_poly.pdbx_strand_id
1 'polypeptide(L)'
;MSGFSRLLKSVSRGRISRRLLGGALVAVTLAATLLAIGSSPAAAHTRLLETIPENRTVAESPPERLTLVFAEAIDPRTVHLDVIAADGGLVPGPVLLTSSGADQAVIEFSLPPLDDGVYGLSWITVGPDGHRVAGEVVIGVGVVDGASVQDAHFTETPPVERVLSVAAGVARYLWYFGLAAVAGSMLVLAWGLRPGAGSPAKEILSRRARRALVRGSLLLHVGILVRAGATITLVTRGYRSGSLSEDLQLALTDGMGLTLLLAAVAAGALVVWAPRLSRARSGWTLLQAGLGVMALVAIGSATSHTAVLSEDPFGIWVSTLHLTAAALWLGPLLVVGWATASGPWRARPAAERAATLRELFGRFGPVAVGAFAVLVVTGARSTWLLAGSELLSGSGYTTALIVKLALLAAVILPLGTYHDRRLGLLARRRPERDSRAAPVRSLRLEAGAMASVLVVAAVLAGLNPAVFGSGGGAGESQVAVVGGATTVTSDPLALLSDAPPESVEDCRARTVGKPNCYRDYFAEVMRNEGADVAVAEIDALSESDEYIARDCHQVVHDLGNDAAEYYGDVGIALTYEGSPCWSGYYHGVVEYAISQFSGTELFDEMPNICTTAAQEEYSFTHYNCVHGLGHGVMLNLDGDLFGSIPYCETLPDRWELSSCVGGAIMENVVSAQQGIQTDLRTDDLIYPCNVIGDDYVDECFAMQTSWMLYNLGYEDENFAEAFAICDSVQGDMVDNCYRSMGRDISGSSLLKVSRVVRLCSLGDPAYQEECFVGASLNAVYNDHGTEMATALCEAIPARMQDACYAARDRAAGTF
;
A
#
# COMPACT_ATOMS: atom_id res chain seq x y z
N MET A 1 37.12 34.53 -17.21
CA MET A 1 35.94 35.45 -17.21
C MET A 1 35.51 35.98 -18.59
N SER A 2 36.38 36.11 -19.60
CA SER A 2 36.06 36.79 -20.87
C SER A 2 35.18 36.00 -21.88
N GLY A 3 35.16 34.66 -21.82
CA GLY A 3 34.42 33.82 -22.78
C GLY A 3 32.90 33.84 -22.62
N PHE A 4 32.40 33.71 -21.39
CA PHE A 4 30.96 33.58 -21.08
C PHE A 4 30.12 34.79 -21.58
N SER A 5 30.71 35.99 -21.57
CA SER A 5 30.10 37.21 -22.11
C SER A 5 29.90 37.21 -23.64
N ARG A 6 30.65 36.37 -24.38
CA ARG A 6 30.55 36.27 -25.85
C ARG A 6 29.38 35.38 -26.30
N LEU A 7 29.14 34.24 -25.65
CA LEU A 7 27.98 33.37 -25.93
C LEU A 7 26.66 34.13 -25.76
N LEU A 8 26.49 34.82 -24.62
CA LEU A 8 25.27 35.60 -24.32
C LEU A 8 24.99 36.71 -25.35
N LYS A 9 26.01 37.25 -26.02
CA LYS A 9 25.85 38.23 -27.10
C LYS A 9 25.47 37.59 -28.43
N SER A 10 25.95 36.38 -28.73
CA SER A 10 25.59 35.64 -29.96
C SER A 10 24.08 35.39 -30.06
N VAL A 11 23.50 34.81 -28.99
CA VAL A 11 22.06 34.46 -28.90
C VAL A 11 21.14 35.69 -29.04
N SER A 12 21.65 36.91 -28.84
CA SER A 12 20.86 38.15 -28.99
C SER A 12 20.59 38.59 -30.44
N ARG A 13 21.32 38.06 -31.43
CA ARG A 13 21.25 38.52 -32.83
C ARG A 13 20.48 37.60 -33.80
N GLY A 14 20.23 36.36 -33.43
CA GLY A 14 19.46 35.43 -34.26
C GLY A 14 17.98 35.81 -34.36
N ARG A 15 17.50 36.17 -35.57
CA ARG A 15 16.06 36.34 -35.86
C ARG A 15 15.33 34.99 -36.00
N ILE A 16 15.54 34.05 -35.07
CA ILE A 16 14.72 32.84 -34.99
C ILE A 16 13.29 33.28 -34.72
N SER A 17 12.34 32.80 -35.54
CA SER A 17 10.98 33.36 -35.53
C SER A 17 10.28 33.08 -34.19
N ARG A 18 9.42 34.01 -33.75
CA ARG A 18 8.60 33.85 -32.54
C ARG A 18 7.68 32.61 -32.59
N ARG A 19 7.41 32.07 -33.77
CA ARG A 19 6.62 30.84 -33.96
C ARG A 19 7.50 29.60 -33.76
N LEU A 20 8.67 29.54 -34.40
CA LEU A 20 9.59 28.40 -34.32
C LEU A 20 10.06 28.14 -32.88
N LEU A 21 10.48 29.19 -32.17
CA LEU A 21 10.90 29.08 -30.77
C LEU A 21 9.76 28.66 -29.83
N GLY A 22 8.52 29.08 -30.11
CA GLY A 22 7.34 28.69 -29.32
C GLY A 22 6.96 27.23 -29.57
N GLY A 23 6.97 26.81 -30.84
CA GLY A 23 6.80 25.42 -31.25
C GLY A 23 7.86 24.51 -30.65
N ALA A 24 9.12 24.94 -30.54
CA ALA A 24 10.18 24.17 -29.90
C ALA A 24 9.94 23.95 -28.39
N LEU A 25 9.45 24.97 -27.65
CA LEU A 25 9.10 24.80 -26.23
C LEU A 25 7.91 23.84 -26.07
N VAL A 26 6.88 23.99 -26.90
CA VAL A 26 5.71 23.10 -26.91
C VAL A 26 6.12 21.68 -27.29
N ALA A 27 6.99 21.50 -28.30
CA ALA A 27 7.46 20.17 -28.72
C ALA A 27 8.32 19.48 -27.66
N VAL A 28 9.18 20.21 -26.93
CA VAL A 28 9.97 19.63 -25.83
C VAL A 28 9.07 19.26 -24.64
N THR A 29 8.10 20.10 -24.27
CA THR A 29 7.13 19.76 -23.21
C THR A 29 6.18 18.64 -23.63
N LEU A 30 5.75 18.60 -24.90
CA LEU A 30 4.90 17.54 -25.44
C LEU A 30 5.66 16.21 -25.55
N ALA A 31 6.91 16.22 -26.00
CA ALA A 31 7.76 15.02 -26.00
C ALA A 31 8.00 14.50 -24.57
N ALA A 32 8.30 15.37 -23.60
CA ALA A 32 8.43 14.98 -22.20
C ALA A 32 7.11 14.46 -21.60
N THR A 33 5.96 15.02 -22.01
CA THR A 33 4.63 14.55 -21.58
C THR A 33 4.27 13.21 -22.23
N LEU A 34 4.58 13.01 -23.51
CA LEU A 34 4.34 11.74 -24.22
C LEU A 34 5.27 10.63 -23.73
N LEU A 35 6.52 10.94 -23.37
CA LEU A 35 7.42 10.00 -22.71
C LEU A 35 6.91 9.61 -21.32
N ALA A 36 6.48 10.59 -20.50
CA ALA A 36 5.90 10.35 -19.17
C ALA A 36 4.46 9.77 -19.19
N ILE A 37 3.87 9.56 -20.36
CA ILE A 37 2.62 8.80 -20.57
C ILE A 37 2.93 7.42 -21.20
N GLY A 38 4.02 7.30 -21.96
CA GLY A 38 4.52 6.04 -22.51
C GLY A 38 5.31 5.18 -21.52
N SER A 39 5.70 5.74 -20.36
CA SER A 39 6.05 4.98 -19.16
C SER A 39 4.75 4.52 -18.48
N SER A 40 4.40 3.24 -18.64
CA SER A 40 3.20 2.62 -18.08
C SER A 40 3.15 2.77 -16.55
N PRO A 41 2.04 3.26 -15.94
CA PRO A 41 1.90 3.27 -14.48
C PRO A 41 1.68 1.90 -13.83
N ALA A 42 1.27 0.90 -14.61
CA ALA A 42 0.75 -0.38 -14.12
C ALA A 42 1.79 -1.41 -13.59
N ALA A 43 3.04 -1.01 -13.33
CA ALA A 43 4.10 -1.86 -12.76
C ALA A 43 5.26 -1.00 -12.25
N ALA A 44 5.19 -0.51 -11.00
CA ALA A 44 6.00 0.65 -10.62
C ALA A 44 6.51 0.78 -9.17
N HIS A 45 6.05 0.08 -8.14
CA HIS A 45 6.32 0.51 -6.75
C HIS A 45 6.79 -0.57 -5.79
N THR A 46 8.09 -0.92 -5.97
CA THR A 46 8.90 -1.85 -5.15
C THR A 46 8.44 -1.95 -3.71
N ARG A 47 7.57 -2.94 -3.47
CA ARG A 47 7.12 -3.36 -2.15
C ARG A 47 7.91 -4.59 -1.73
N LEU A 48 8.45 -4.58 -0.51
CA LEU A 48 8.92 -5.80 0.14
C LEU A 48 7.70 -6.58 0.63
N LEU A 49 7.61 -7.86 0.27
CA LEU A 49 6.53 -8.78 0.66
C LEU A 49 6.94 -9.68 1.84
N GLU A 50 8.20 -10.10 1.89
CA GLU A 50 8.65 -11.18 2.78
C GLU A 50 10.16 -11.10 3.02
N THR A 51 10.64 -11.62 4.16
CA THR A 51 12.07 -11.84 4.44
C THR A 51 12.32 -13.19 5.10
N ILE A 52 13.46 -13.82 4.79
CA ILE A 52 13.88 -15.09 5.40
C ILE A 52 15.33 -14.95 5.89
N PRO A 53 15.65 -14.99 7.19
CA PRO A 53 14.72 -15.08 8.32
C PRO A 53 13.72 -13.91 8.37
N GLU A 54 12.63 -14.13 9.09
CA GLU A 54 11.60 -13.12 9.31
C GLU A 54 12.10 -12.00 10.24
N ASN A 55 11.53 -10.82 10.09
CA ASN A 55 11.81 -9.67 10.95
C ASN A 55 11.42 -9.94 12.41
N ARG A 56 12.37 -9.72 13.31
CA ARG A 56 12.33 -9.99 14.76
C ARG A 56 12.44 -11.46 15.19
N THR A 57 12.81 -12.36 14.27
CA THR A 57 13.16 -13.76 14.62
C THR A 57 14.26 -13.82 15.69
N VAL A 58 14.12 -14.70 16.68
CA VAL A 58 15.21 -15.09 17.58
C VAL A 58 15.74 -16.45 17.14
N ALA A 59 16.96 -16.48 16.60
CA ALA A 59 17.61 -17.70 16.12
C ALA A 59 18.54 -18.29 17.18
N GLU A 60 18.46 -19.61 17.40
CA GLU A 60 19.37 -20.34 18.30
C GLU A 60 20.83 -20.36 17.80
N SER A 61 21.04 -20.14 16.50
CA SER A 61 22.35 -20.13 15.86
C SER A 61 22.44 -19.03 14.79
N PRO A 62 23.65 -18.56 14.42
CA PRO A 62 23.82 -17.51 13.43
C PRO A 62 23.28 -17.92 12.05
N PRO A 63 22.29 -17.22 11.46
CA PRO A 63 21.78 -17.55 10.13
C PRO A 63 22.85 -17.28 9.05
N GLU A 64 23.05 -18.23 8.13
CA GLU A 64 24.06 -18.10 7.05
C GLU A 64 23.64 -17.14 5.92
N ARG A 65 22.35 -16.81 5.82
CA ARG A 65 21.74 -16.06 4.71
C ARG A 65 20.61 -15.13 5.17
N LEU A 66 20.33 -14.13 4.34
CA LEU A 66 19.10 -13.32 4.34
C LEU A 66 18.53 -13.27 2.92
N THR A 67 17.24 -13.57 2.77
CA THR A 67 16.47 -13.40 1.53
C THR A 67 15.47 -12.27 1.69
N LEU A 68 15.29 -11.46 0.65
CA LEU A 68 14.30 -10.38 0.55
C LEU A 68 13.44 -10.62 -0.70
N VAL A 69 12.11 -10.66 -0.54
CA VAL A 69 11.15 -10.88 -1.65
C VAL A 69 10.39 -9.59 -1.94
N PHE A 70 10.34 -9.19 -3.20
CA PHE A 70 9.70 -7.96 -3.67
C PHE A 70 8.56 -8.25 -4.68
N ALA A 71 7.52 -7.42 -4.68
CA ALA A 71 6.41 -7.51 -5.62
C ALA A 71 6.83 -7.22 -7.08
N GLU A 72 7.86 -6.38 -7.26
CA GLU A 72 8.45 -6.05 -8.55
C GLU A 72 9.90 -6.55 -8.64
N ALA A 73 10.30 -6.99 -9.84
CA ALA A 73 11.70 -7.30 -10.12
C ALA A 73 12.56 -6.03 -10.08
N ILE A 74 13.63 -6.05 -9.28
CA ILE A 74 14.55 -4.94 -9.04
C ILE A 74 15.97 -5.27 -9.50
N ASP A 75 16.76 -4.26 -9.85
CA ASP A 75 18.17 -4.42 -10.24
C ASP A 75 18.99 -4.88 -9.02
N PRO A 76 19.56 -6.10 -8.97
CA PRO A 76 20.26 -6.60 -7.79
C PRO A 76 21.48 -5.75 -7.40
N ARG A 77 22.04 -4.97 -8.33
CA ARG A 77 23.16 -4.05 -8.07
C ARG A 77 22.74 -2.87 -7.20
N THR A 78 21.44 -2.57 -7.12
CA THR A 78 20.91 -1.51 -6.26
C THR A 78 20.76 -1.94 -4.80
N VAL A 79 20.83 -3.25 -4.55
CA VAL A 79 20.48 -3.80 -3.25
C VAL A 79 21.72 -3.88 -2.38
N HIS A 80 21.66 -3.27 -1.20
CA HIS A 80 22.73 -3.34 -0.22
C HIS A 80 22.18 -3.70 1.15
N LEU A 81 23.01 -4.42 1.91
CA LEU A 81 22.74 -4.86 3.27
C LEU A 81 23.91 -4.42 4.15
N ASP A 82 23.62 -3.58 5.15
CA ASP A 82 24.58 -3.19 6.17
C ASP A 82 24.11 -3.82 7.51
N VAL A 83 24.90 -4.72 8.10
CA VAL A 83 24.55 -5.47 9.35
C VAL A 83 25.15 -4.75 10.56
N ILE A 84 24.35 -4.55 11.60
CA ILE A 84 24.66 -3.71 12.77
C ILE A 84 24.44 -4.52 14.06
N ALA A 85 25.38 -4.51 15.00
CA ALA A 85 25.28 -5.16 16.29
C ALA A 85 24.67 -4.27 17.38
N ALA A 86 24.25 -4.86 18.51
CA ALA A 86 23.69 -4.19 19.69
C ALA A 86 24.51 -3.01 20.27
N ASP A 87 25.82 -2.92 20.01
CA ASP A 87 26.69 -1.80 20.43
C ASP A 87 26.77 -0.66 19.39
N GLY A 88 26.08 -0.78 18.25
CA GLY A 88 26.15 0.11 17.09
C GLY A 88 27.30 -0.19 16.13
N GLY A 89 28.05 -1.28 16.34
CA GLY A 89 29.12 -1.73 15.47
C GLY A 89 28.62 -2.32 14.15
N LEU A 90 29.20 -1.90 13.03
CA LEU A 90 28.95 -2.53 11.72
C LEU A 90 29.70 -3.86 11.62
N VAL A 91 28.98 -4.95 11.35
CA VAL A 91 29.54 -6.29 11.14
C VAL A 91 29.97 -6.43 9.68
N PRO A 92 31.27 -6.59 9.37
CA PRO A 92 31.75 -6.73 8.01
C PRO A 92 31.55 -8.16 7.50
N GLY A 93 31.15 -8.30 6.23
CA GLY A 93 31.09 -9.57 5.52
C GLY A 93 29.76 -10.02 4.90
N PRO A 94 28.63 -9.27 4.88
CA PRO A 94 27.49 -9.71 4.09
C PRO A 94 27.82 -9.64 2.58
N VAL A 95 27.40 -10.66 1.82
CA VAL A 95 27.72 -10.81 0.38
C VAL A 95 26.45 -11.08 -0.41
N LEU A 96 26.14 -10.23 -1.38
CA LEU A 96 25.05 -10.45 -2.35
C LEU A 96 25.32 -11.73 -3.16
N LEU A 97 24.39 -12.68 -3.12
CA LEU A 97 24.44 -13.95 -3.85
C LEU A 97 23.70 -13.85 -5.19
N THR A 98 22.59 -13.09 -5.24
CA THR A 98 21.79 -12.90 -6.46
C THR A 98 22.62 -12.27 -7.59
N SER A 99 22.62 -12.92 -8.75
CA SER A 99 23.46 -12.49 -9.88
C SER A 99 22.98 -11.18 -10.50
N SER A 100 23.91 -10.27 -10.79
CA SER A 100 23.64 -8.96 -11.43
C SER A 100 23.35 -9.03 -12.94
N GLY A 101 22.71 -10.10 -13.42
CA GLY A 101 22.52 -10.39 -14.85
C GLY A 101 21.23 -9.82 -15.45
N ALA A 102 20.17 -9.75 -14.64
CA ALA A 102 18.86 -9.20 -14.95
C ALA A 102 18.18 -8.75 -13.65
N ASP A 103 17.08 -8.02 -13.74
CA ASP A 103 16.28 -7.62 -12.58
C ASP A 103 15.62 -8.86 -11.94
N GLN A 104 15.51 -8.90 -10.60
CA GLN A 104 15.04 -10.06 -9.83
C GLN A 104 14.05 -9.63 -8.74
N ALA A 105 12.99 -10.42 -8.53
CA ALA A 105 12.05 -10.21 -7.42
C ALA A 105 12.57 -10.77 -6.08
N VAL A 106 13.53 -11.71 -6.12
CA VAL A 106 14.11 -12.35 -4.93
C VAL A 106 15.60 -12.02 -4.84
N ILE A 107 16.02 -11.48 -3.70
CA ILE A 107 17.39 -11.04 -3.46
C ILE A 107 17.97 -11.76 -2.25
N GLU A 108 19.01 -12.56 -2.46
CA GLU A 108 19.73 -13.30 -1.42
C GLU A 108 21.06 -12.65 -1.07
N PHE A 109 21.37 -12.61 0.22
CA PHE A 109 22.68 -12.30 0.79
C PHE A 109 23.16 -13.49 1.63
N SER A 110 24.46 -13.80 1.60
CA SER A 110 25.12 -14.54 2.67
C SER A 110 25.50 -13.58 3.79
N LEU A 111 25.37 -14.04 5.04
CA LEU A 111 25.72 -13.31 6.25
C LEU A 111 27.07 -13.80 6.79
N PRO A 112 27.85 -12.93 7.46
CA PRO A 112 29.05 -13.36 8.19
C PRO A 112 28.66 -14.14 9.45
N PRO A 113 29.57 -14.95 10.04
CA PRO A 113 29.37 -15.51 11.37
C PRO A 113 29.09 -14.39 12.38
N LEU A 114 28.00 -14.54 13.12
CA LEU A 114 27.60 -13.65 14.21
C LEU A 114 27.94 -14.32 15.55
N ASP A 115 28.22 -13.50 16.57
CA ASP A 115 28.31 -13.95 17.96
C ASP A 115 26.92 -13.85 18.62
N ASP A 116 26.77 -14.27 19.89
CA ASP A 116 25.51 -14.12 20.61
C ASP A 116 25.16 -12.63 20.83
N GLY A 117 24.02 -12.16 20.31
CA GLY A 117 23.60 -10.76 20.36
C GLY A 117 22.37 -10.41 19.53
N VAL A 118 21.87 -9.19 19.69
CA VAL A 118 20.81 -8.62 18.83
C VAL A 118 21.46 -7.87 17.67
N TYR A 119 20.93 -8.06 16.46
CA TYR A 119 21.45 -7.47 15.23
C TYR A 119 20.33 -6.82 14.39
N GLY A 120 20.66 -5.69 13.77
CA GLY A 120 19.83 -5.03 12.75
C GLY A 120 20.42 -5.18 11.36
N LEU A 121 19.65 -5.71 10.43
CA LEU A 121 20.00 -5.90 9.04
C LEU A 121 19.31 -4.81 8.21
N SER A 122 19.97 -3.67 8.08
CA SER A 122 19.45 -2.50 7.37
C SER A 122 19.64 -2.66 5.86
N TRP A 123 18.56 -2.65 5.08
CA TRP A 123 18.60 -2.83 3.63
C TRP A 123 18.12 -1.59 2.85
N ILE A 124 18.59 -1.47 1.62
CA ILE A 124 18.26 -0.41 0.65
C ILE A 124 18.17 -1.02 -0.74
N THR A 125 17.26 -0.51 -1.58
CA THR A 125 17.17 -0.80 -3.02
C THR A 125 16.71 0.43 -3.82
N VAL A 126 16.74 0.38 -5.14
CA VAL A 126 16.09 1.34 -6.04
C VAL A 126 15.17 0.59 -7.01
N GLY A 127 13.88 0.95 -7.02
CA GLY A 127 12.86 0.30 -7.83
C GLY A 127 12.91 0.61 -9.33
N PRO A 128 12.11 -0.07 -10.17
CA PRO A 128 12.04 0.18 -11.62
C PRO A 128 11.48 1.57 -11.99
N ASP A 129 10.85 2.25 -11.04
CA ASP A 129 10.42 3.65 -11.11
C ASP A 129 11.50 4.67 -10.68
N GLY A 130 12.68 4.18 -10.27
CA GLY A 130 13.79 4.97 -9.75
C GLY A 130 13.64 5.44 -8.30
N HIS A 131 12.61 5.02 -7.55
CA HIS A 131 12.49 5.39 -6.14
C HIS A 131 13.36 4.50 -5.25
N ARG A 132 14.16 5.14 -4.38
CA ARG A 132 14.94 4.48 -3.32
C ARG A 132 13.99 3.99 -2.23
N VAL A 133 13.93 2.67 -2.02
CA VAL A 133 13.22 2.02 -0.91
C VAL A 133 14.26 1.53 0.11
N ALA A 134 13.88 1.38 1.37
CA ALA A 134 14.71 0.80 2.42
C ALA A 134 13.83 0.29 3.57
N GLY A 135 14.39 -0.59 4.38
CA GLY A 135 13.77 -1.15 5.57
C GLY A 135 14.81 -1.80 6.48
N GLU A 136 14.31 -2.52 7.47
CA GLU A 136 15.11 -3.19 8.50
C GLU A 136 14.56 -4.59 8.72
N VAL A 137 15.46 -5.55 8.94
CA VAL A 137 15.14 -6.87 9.51
C VAL A 137 15.95 -6.98 10.79
N VAL A 138 15.29 -7.09 11.94
CA VAL A 138 15.95 -7.30 13.24
C VAL A 138 16.04 -8.80 13.49
N ILE A 139 17.14 -9.29 14.08
CA ILE A 139 17.23 -10.68 14.59
C ILE A 139 17.90 -10.73 15.96
N GLY A 140 17.52 -11.70 16.77
CA GLY A 140 18.34 -12.20 17.89
C GLY A 140 19.15 -13.41 17.46
N VAL A 141 20.38 -13.54 17.96
CA VAL A 141 21.24 -14.73 17.81
C VAL A 141 21.67 -15.16 19.20
N GLY A 142 21.26 -16.33 19.68
CA GLY A 142 21.60 -16.80 21.04
C GLY A 142 21.08 -15.92 22.19
N VAL A 143 20.16 -14.99 21.92
CA VAL A 143 19.64 -14.01 22.89
C VAL A 143 18.47 -14.60 23.68
N VAL A 144 18.59 -14.57 25.01
CA VAL A 144 17.63 -15.19 25.95
C VAL A 144 16.47 -14.26 26.36
N ASP A 145 16.45 -13.01 25.86
CA ASP A 145 15.42 -12.01 26.18
C ASP A 145 14.77 -11.48 24.89
N GLY A 146 13.63 -12.07 24.53
CA GLY A 146 12.87 -11.68 23.33
C GLY A 146 12.37 -10.23 23.36
N ALA A 147 12.12 -9.65 24.54
CA ALA A 147 11.71 -8.25 24.63
C ALA A 147 12.81 -7.31 24.11
N SER A 148 14.08 -7.68 24.31
CA SER A 148 15.21 -6.92 23.77
C SER A 148 15.32 -6.93 22.24
N VAL A 149 14.67 -7.90 21.57
CA VAL A 149 14.59 -7.99 20.09
C VAL A 149 13.33 -7.27 19.56
N GLN A 150 12.26 -7.23 20.35
CA GLN A 150 11.02 -6.50 20.04
C GLN A 150 11.18 -4.97 20.21
N ASP A 151 11.87 -4.51 21.26
CA ASP A 151 12.18 -3.09 21.49
C ASP A 151 13.34 -2.57 20.59
N ALA A 152 14.09 -3.45 19.92
CA ALA A 152 15.25 -3.06 19.14
C ALA A 152 14.91 -2.35 17.82
N HIS A 153 15.72 -1.33 17.51
CA HIS A 153 15.69 -0.54 16.28
C HIS A 153 17.10 -0.02 15.96
N PHE A 154 17.60 -0.30 14.75
CA PHE A 154 18.95 0.02 14.30
C PHE A 154 19.01 1.01 13.11
N THR A 155 17.88 1.29 12.42
CA THR A 155 17.83 2.22 11.29
C THR A 155 17.91 3.72 11.66
N GLU A 156 19.08 4.18 12.12
CA GLU A 156 19.39 5.61 12.07
C GLU A 156 19.52 6.10 10.61
N THR A 157 18.50 6.82 10.11
CA THR A 157 18.65 7.52 8.81
C THR A 157 19.87 8.46 8.84
N PRO A 158 20.90 8.24 8.00
CA PRO A 158 22.17 8.95 8.10
C PRO A 158 21.98 10.47 8.04
N PRO A 159 22.73 11.28 8.81
CA PRO A 159 22.53 12.72 8.88
C PRO A 159 22.54 13.43 7.52
N VAL A 160 23.30 12.90 6.55
CA VAL A 160 23.34 13.41 5.18
C VAL A 160 22.07 13.08 4.38
N GLU A 161 21.42 11.93 4.60
CA GLU A 161 20.15 11.59 3.97
C GLU A 161 19.00 12.36 4.60
N ARG A 162 19.00 12.52 5.93
CA ARG A 162 18.06 13.39 6.66
C ARG A 162 18.12 14.85 6.19
N VAL A 163 19.31 15.34 5.84
CA VAL A 163 19.48 16.66 5.20
C VAL A 163 18.95 16.68 3.76
N LEU A 164 19.10 15.59 2.99
CA LEU A 164 18.58 15.52 1.61
C LEU A 164 17.05 15.38 1.55
N SER A 165 16.42 14.62 2.45
CA SER A 165 14.96 14.52 2.54
C SER A 165 14.34 15.85 2.95
N VAL A 166 14.90 16.53 3.96
CA VAL A 166 14.52 17.90 4.32
C VAL A 166 14.76 18.88 3.16
N ALA A 167 15.85 18.76 2.40
CA ALA A 167 16.10 19.61 1.24
C ALA A 167 15.07 19.37 0.11
N ALA A 168 14.68 18.11 -0.15
CA ALA A 168 13.63 17.76 -1.12
C ALA A 168 12.25 18.28 -0.67
N GLY A 169 11.94 18.17 0.63
CA GLY A 169 10.75 18.77 1.23
C GLY A 169 10.72 20.29 1.07
N VAL A 170 11.81 20.99 1.46
CA VAL A 170 11.97 22.45 1.26
C VAL A 170 11.79 22.82 -0.22
N ALA A 171 12.39 22.05 -1.13
CA ALA A 171 12.31 22.27 -2.57
C ALA A 171 10.88 22.14 -3.12
N ARG A 172 10.04 21.25 -2.54
CA ARG A 172 8.62 21.10 -2.89
C ARG A 172 7.82 22.39 -2.62
N TYR A 173 8.09 23.11 -1.53
CA TYR A 173 7.49 24.44 -1.31
C TYR A 173 7.97 25.46 -2.34
N LEU A 174 9.27 25.48 -2.68
CA LEU A 174 9.81 26.39 -3.71
C LEU A 174 9.14 26.17 -5.07
N TRP A 175 8.93 24.90 -5.43
CA TRP A 175 8.18 24.44 -6.59
C TRP A 175 6.74 24.97 -6.59
N TYR A 176 5.94 24.65 -5.57
CA TYR A 176 4.53 25.06 -5.54
C TYR A 176 4.31 26.59 -5.44
N PHE A 177 5.09 27.29 -4.61
CA PHE A 177 5.01 28.76 -4.55
C PHE A 177 5.52 29.41 -5.85
N GLY A 178 6.51 28.82 -6.51
CA GLY A 178 6.97 29.23 -7.84
C GLY A 178 5.88 29.08 -8.90
N LEU A 179 5.22 27.92 -8.94
CA LEU A 179 4.10 27.60 -9.82
C LEU A 179 2.92 28.57 -9.63
N ALA A 180 2.47 28.77 -8.39
CA ALA A 180 1.40 29.73 -8.07
C ALA A 180 1.79 31.17 -8.47
N ALA A 181 3.03 31.59 -8.23
CA ALA A 181 3.53 32.91 -8.64
C ALA A 181 3.58 33.08 -10.18
N VAL A 182 3.91 32.03 -10.93
CA VAL A 182 3.88 32.01 -12.41
C VAL A 182 2.44 32.11 -12.92
N ALA A 183 1.56 31.17 -12.52
CA ALA A 183 0.17 31.11 -12.95
C ALA A 183 -0.59 32.43 -12.63
N GLY A 184 -0.49 32.88 -11.38
CA GLY A 184 -1.07 34.15 -10.93
C GLY A 184 -0.55 35.37 -11.70
N SER A 185 0.74 35.41 -12.02
CA SER A 185 1.31 36.50 -12.81
C SER A 185 0.82 36.48 -14.26
N MET A 186 0.68 35.31 -14.87
CA MET A 186 0.18 35.16 -16.24
C MET A 186 -1.29 35.55 -16.35
N LEU A 187 -2.12 35.16 -15.37
CA LEU A 187 -3.50 35.63 -15.23
C LEU A 187 -3.58 37.16 -15.12
N VAL A 188 -2.85 37.76 -14.16
CA VAL A 188 -2.84 39.22 -13.96
C VAL A 188 -2.33 39.97 -15.20
N LEU A 189 -1.35 39.44 -15.93
CA LEU A 189 -0.89 40.02 -17.20
C LEU A 189 -1.92 39.88 -18.33
N ALA A 190 -2.65 38.76 -18.41
CA ALA A 190 -3.71 38.57 -19.39
C ALA A 190 -4.89 39.53 -19.17
N TRP A 191 -5.22 39.83 -17.91
CA TRP A 191 -6.12 40.95 -17.57
C TRP A 191 -5.51 42.32 -17.94
N GLY A 192 -4.22 42.53 -17.62
CA GLY A 192 -3.50 43.77 -17.91
C GLY A 192 -3.51 44.16 -19.39
N LEU A 193 -3.51 43.17 -20.29
CA LEU A 193 -3.58 43.35 -21.75
C LEU A 193 -4.97 43.70 -22.30
N ARG A 194 -6.05 43.60 -21.52
CA ARG A 194 -7.40 43.92 -22.00
C ARG A 194 -7.59 45.44 -22.17
N PRO A 195 -8.21 45.89 -23.28
CA PRO A 195 -8.44 47.31 -23.54
C PRO A 195 -9.36 47.93 -22.48
N GLY A 196 -9.05 49.19 -22.13
CA GLY A 196 -9.71 49.95 -21.08
C GLY A 196 -8.83 51.11 -20.63
N ALA A 197 -9.35 52.00 -19.77
CA ALA A 197 -8.60 53.14 -19.27
C ALA A 197 -7.35 52.70 -18.47
N GLY A 198 -6.16 53.17 -18.88
CA GLY A 198 -4.90 52.83 -18.23
C GLY A 198 -4.71 53.55 -16.90
N SER A 199 -5.15 52.94 -15.79
CA SER A 199 -4.88 53.50 -14.45
C SER A 199 -3.44 53.27 -14.00
N PRO A 200 -2.81 54.24 -13.29
CA PRO A 200 -1.51 54.01 -12.64
C PRO A 200 -1.50 52.79 -11.71
N ALA A 201 -2.62 52.48 -11.04
CA ALA A 201 -2.80 51.25 -10.27
C ALA A 201 -2.71 49.98 -11.14
N LYS A 202 -3.35 49.93 -12.31
CA LYS A 202 -3.27 48.82 -13.28
C LYS A 202 -1.83 48.61 -13.77
N GLU A 203 -1.09 49.70 -14.01
CA GLU A 203 0.32 49.63 -14.40
C GLU A 203 1.24 49.21 -13.23
N ILE A 204 1.00 49.66 -11.99
CA ILE A 204 1.74 49.20 -10.79
C ILE A 204 1.54 47.68 -10.60
N LEU A 205 0.30 47.20 -10.69
CA LEU A 205 -0.01 45.77 -10.57
C LEU A 205 0.63 44.97 -11.71
N SER A 206 0.54 45.46 -12.95
CA SER A 206 1.19 44.84 -14.12
C SER A 206 2.71 44.77 -13.95
N ARG A 207 3.38 45.86 -13.51
CA ARG A 207 4.83 45.88 -13.21
C ARG A 207 5.21 44.90 -12.10
N ARG A 208 4.33 44.68 -11.11
CA ARG A 208 4.54 43.67 -10.06
C ARG A 208 4.38 42.26 -10.62
N ALA A 209 3.33 41.96 -11.38
CA ALA A 209 3.16 40.68 -12.05
C ALA A 209 4.34 40.33 -12.98
N ARG A 210 4.90 41.29 -13.75
CA ARG A 210 6.12 41.05 -14.55
C ARG A 210 7.34 40.62 -13.70
N ARG A 211 7.48 41.16 -12.48
CA ARG A 211 8.56 40.80 -11.54
C ARG A 211 8.28 39.48 -10.81
N ALA A 212 7.02 39.23 -10.46
CA ALA A 212 6.58 37.99 -9.83
C ALA A 212 6.69 36.80 -10.79
N LEU A 213 6.40 36.97 -12.09
CA LEU A 213 6.63 35.95 -13.12
C LEU A 213 8.10 35.51 -13.18
N VAL A 214 9.03 36.45 -13.36
CA VAL A 214 10.47 36.13 -13.47
C VAL A 214 11.03 35.52 -12.18
N ARG A 215 10.57 35.98 -11.01
CA ARG A 215 10.96 35.41 -9.71
C ARG A 215 10.33 34.05 -9.45
N GLY A 216 9.06 33.86 -9.83
CA GLY A 216 8.33 32.60 -9.71
C GLY A 216 8.94 31.51 -10.58
N SER A 217 9.28 31.81 -11.84
CA SER A 217 9.99 30.87 -12.72
C SER A 217 11.35 30.48 -12.15
N LEU A 218 12.10 31.42 -11.55
CA LEU A 218 13.37 31.10 -10.89
C LEU A 218 13.16 30.23 -9.65
N LEU A 219 12.17 30.53 -8.81
CA LEU A 219 11.85 29.76 -7.60
C LEU A 219 11.40 28.33 -7.95
N LEU A 220 10.56 28.20 -8.97
CA LEU A 220 10.10 26.95 -9.58
C LEU A 220 11.28 26.11 -10.09
N HIS A 221 12.20 26.72 -10.83
CA HIS A 221 13.37 26.04 -11.38
C HIS A 221 14.38 25.63 -10.30
N VAL A 222 14.62 26.47 -9.29
CA VAL A 222 15.43 26.10 -8.11
C VAL A 222 14.76 24.97 -7.32
N GLY A 223 13.43 24.97 -7.20
CA GLY A 223 12.66 23.86 -6.62
C GLY A 223 12.92 22.54 -7.34
N ILE A 224 12.83 22.49 -8.68
CA ILE A 224 13.21 21.26 -9.41
C ILE A 224 14.69 20.93 -9.21
N LEU A 225 15.61 21.89 -9.36
CA LEU A 225 17.05 21.58 -9.31
C LEU A 225 17.48 21.02 -7.94
N VAL A 226 16.94 21.53 -6.83
CA VAL A 226 17.22 21.00 -5.49
C VAL A 226 16.54 19.65 -5.29
N ARG A 227 15.29 19.47 -5.74
CA ARG A 227 14.60 18.18 -5.67
C ARG A 227 15.34 17.10 -6.47
N ALA A 228 15.62 17.36 -7.75
CA ALA A 228 16.32 16.44 -8.64
C ALA A 228 17.72 16.12 -8.12
N GLY A 229 18.48 17.14 -7.70
CA GLY A 229 19.79 16.94 -7.08
C GLY A 229 19.73 16.06 -5.83
N ALA A 230 18.71 16.22 -4.97
CA ALA A 230 18.53 15.38 -3.79
C ALA A 230 18.15 13.93 -4.17
N THR A 231 17.14 13.72 -5.02
CA THR A 231 16.72 12.39 -5.48
C THR A 231 17.86 11.65 -6.17
N ILE A 232 18.55 12.27 -7.14
CA ILE A 232 19.68 11.66 -7.85
C ILE A 232 20.81 11.34 -6.87
N THR A 233 21.12 12.20 -5.88
CA THR A 233 22.16 11.91 -4.88
C THR A 233 21.80 10.74 -3.95
N LEU A 234 20.50 10.53 -3.68
CA LEU A 234 20.03 9.37 -2.90
C LEU A 234 20.09 8.08 -3.74
N VAL A 235 19.67 8.13 -5.00
CA VAL A 235 19.69 7.00 -5.94
C VAL A 235 21.11 6.58 -6.30
N THR A 236 21.99 7.51 -6.69
CA THR A 236 23.42 7.26 -6.96
C THR A 236 24.16 6.63 -5.76
N ARG A 237 23.71 6.86 -4.52
CA ARG A 237 24.29 6.20 -3.33
C ARG A 237 23.83 4.75 -3.12
N GLY A 238 22.74 4.35 -3.77
CA GLY A 238 22.24 2.99 -3.78
C GLY A 238 22.75 2.12 -4.94
N TYR A 239 23.66 2.60 -5.79
CA TYR A 239 24.28 1.74 -6.83
C TYR A 239 25.69 1.22 -6.43
N ARG A 240 26.39 1.91 -5.51
CA ARG A 240 27.74 1.62 -4.96
C ARG A 240 28.74 0.97 -5.96
N SER A 241 28.76 1.30 -7.26
CA SER A 241 29.55 0.57 -8.27
C SER A 241 31.07 0.74 -8.14
N GLY A 242 31.50 1.65 -7.26
CA GLY A 242 32.89 2.12 -7.16
C GLY A 242 33.21 3.25 -8.15
N SER A 243 32.31 3.57 -9.09
CA SER A 243 32.48 4.56 -10.14
C SER A 243 31.34 5.58 -10.10
N LEU A 244 31.57 6.73 -9.46
CA LEU A 244 30.62 7.85 -9.38
C LEU A 244 30.11 8.29 -10.76
N SER A 245 30.89 8.09 -11.84
CA SER A 245 30.46 8.33 -13.22
C SER A 245 29.41 7.34 -13.73
N GLU A 246 29.47 6.08 -13.30
CA GLU A 246 28.54 5.02 -13.68
C GLU A 246 27.29 5.05 -12.77
N ASP A 247 27.46 5.21 -11.45
CA ASP A 247 26.36 5.41 -10.50
C ASP A 247 25.51 6.64 -10.88
N LEU A 248 26.14 7.70 -11.41
CA LEU A 248 25.47 8.88 -11.94
C LEU A 248 24.91 8.67 -13.35
N GLN A 249 25.53 7.82 -14.18
CA GLN A 249 24.95 7.51 -15.49
C GLN A 249 23.64 6.74 -15.32
N LEU A 250 23.64 5.67 -14.52
CA LEU A 250 22.47 4.85 -14.20
C LEU A 250 21.32 5.72 -13.66
N ALA A 251 21.59 6.50 -12.60
CA ALA A 251 20.62 7.41 -11.98
C ALA A 251 20.13 8.58 -12.85
N LEU A 252 20.68 8.77 -14.06
CA LEU A 252 20.23 9.76 -15.05
C LEU A 252 19.60 9.13 -16.31
N THR A 253 19.87 7.85 -16.59
CA THR A 253 19.22 7.08 -17.65
C THR A 253 17.95 6.36 -17.19
N ASP A 254 17.81 6.15 -15.88
CA ASP A 254 16.57 5.75 -15.20
C ASP A 254 15.35 6.62 -15.61
N GLY A 255 14.14 6.04 -15.52
CA GLY A 255 12.86 6.67 -15.85
C GLY A 255 12.58 7.93 -15.03
N MET A 256 12.76 7.90 -13.71
CA MET A 256 12.60 9.12 -12.89
C MET A 256 13.78 10.08 -13.09
N GLY A 257 15.02 9.61 -13.21
CA GLY A 257 16.20 10.42 -13.51
C GLY A 257 16.00 11.27 -14.77
N LEU A 258 15.61 10.63 -15.88
CA LEU A 258 15.29 11.28 -17.15
C LEU A 258 14.09 12.25 -17.01
N THR A 259 13.04 11.85 -16.29
CA THR A 259 11.84 12.69 -16.08
C THR A 259 12.17 13.97 -15.30
N LEU A 260 13.00 13.87 -14.25
CA LEU A 260 13.48 15.00 -13.46
C LEU A 260 14.41 15.91 -14.28
N LEU A 261 15.28 15.36 -15.14
CA LEU A 261 16.09 16.12 -16.09
C LEU A 261 15.23 16.92 -17.07
N LEU A 262 14.23 16.28 -17.69
CA LEU A 262 13.31 16.93 -18.64
C LEU A 262 12.51 18.06 -17.96
N ALA A 263 12.03 17.82 -16.74
CA ALA A 263 11.38 18.84 -15.91
C ALA A 263 12.32 20.03 -15.63
N ALA A 264 13.57 19.76 -15.27
CA ALA A 264 14.58 20.79 -15.00
C ALA A 264 14.89 21.63 -16.24
N VAL A 265 15.03 21.00 -17.41
CA VAL A 265 15.28 21.68 -18.69
C VAL A 265 14.08 22.55 -19.10
N ALA A 266 12.85 22.04 -18.99
CA ALA A 266 11.64 22.79 -19.32
C ALA A 266 11.42 23.99 -18.36
N ALA A 267 11.71 23.83 -17.07
CA ALA A 267 11.72 24.95 -16.11
C ALA A 267 12.84 25.97 -16.37
N GLY A 268 14.05 25.52 -16.71
CA GLY A 268 15.16 26.40 -17.09
C GLY A 268 14.84 27.21 -18.35
N ALA A 269 14.19 26.59 -19.33
CA ALA A 269 13.63 27.28 -20.49
C ALA A 269 12.60 28.33 -20.04
N LEU A 270 11.67 28.00 -19.13
CA LEU A 270 10.70 28.96 -18.59
C LEU A 270 11.39 30.18 -17.93
N VAL A 271 12.51 30.02 -17.21
CA VAL A 271 13.31 31.15 -16.68
C VAL A 271 13.85 32.05 -17.80
N VAL A 272 14.44 31.47 -18.85
CA VAL A 272 14.97 32.19 -20.01
C VAL A 272 13.85 32.90 -20.80
N TRP A 273 12.63 32.36 -20.75
CA TRP A 273 11.46 32.88 -21.44
C TRP A 273 10.65 33.90 -20.63
N ALA A 274 10.64 33.83 -19.30
CA ALA A 274 9.85 34.72 -18.44
C ALA A 274 10.08 36.23 -18.71
N PRO A 275 11.31 36.73 -18.96
CA PRO A 275 11.51 38.14 -19.36
C PRO A 275 10.84 38.51 -20.70
N ARG A 276 10.72 37.57 -21.64
CA ARG A 276 10.01 37.76 -22.93
C ARG A 276 8.50 37.68 -22.72
N LEU A 277 8.02 36.69 -21.97
CA LEU A 277 6.62 36.47 -21.64
C LEU A 277 6.04 37.64 -20.82
N SER A 278 6.83 38.21 -19.90
CA SER A 278 6.51 39.45 -19.18
C SER A 278 6.31 40.68 -20.08
N ARG A 279 6.68 40.60 -21.36
CA ARG A 279 6.52 41.64 -22.40
C ARG A 279 5.57 41.20 -23.52
N ALA A 280 4.82 40.11 -23.34
CA ALA A 280 3.76 39.71 -24.27
C ALA A 280 2.77 40.87 -24.51
N ARG A 281 2.24 40.95 -25.73
CA ARG A 281 1.20 41.92 -26.15
C ARG A 281 -0.09 41.23 -26.61
N SER A 282 -0.19 39.91 -26.47
CA SER A 282 -1.36 39.11 -26.82
C SER A 282 -1.64 38.10 -25.71
N GLY A 283 -2.92 37.93 -25.36
CA GLY A 283 -3.36 36.90 -24.41
C GLY A 283 -3.08 35.48 -24.92
N TRP A 284 -3.07 35.25 -26.23
CA TRP A 284 -2.75 33.95 -26.83
C TRP A 284 -1.34 33.48 -26.45
N THR A 285 -0.36 34.38 -26.39
CA THR A 285 1.01 34.07 -25.97
C THR A 285 1.09 33.67 -24.49
N LEU A 286 0.19 34.19 -23.65
CA LEU A 286 0.10 33.81 -22.24
C LEU A 286 -0.63 32.47 -22.06
N LEU A 287 -1.67 32.21 -22.87
CA LEU A 287 -2.40 30.93 -22.88
C LEU A 287 -1.48 29.77 -23.32
N GLN A 288 -0.76 29.93 -24.42
CA GLN A 288 0.18 28.92 -24.94
C GLN A 288 1.30 28.60 -23.94
N ALA A 289 1.84 29.62 -23.26
CA ALA A 289 2.79 29.40 -22.17
C ALA A 289 2.13 28.75 -20.94
N GLY A 290 0.82 28.95 -20.72
CA GLY A 290 0.06 28.29 -19.66
C GLY A 290 -0.07 26.79 -19.87
N LEU A 291 -0.28 26.35 -21.11
CA LEU A 291 -0.26 24.92 -21.46
C LEU A 291 1.11 24.29 -21.19
N GLY A 292 2.21 24.97 -21.53
CA GLY A 292 3.57 24.51 -21.19
C GLY A 292 3.86 24.49 -19.68
N VAL A 293 3.20 25.33 -18.88
CA VAL A 293 3.24 25.25 -17.41
C VAL A 293 2.39 24.10 -16.88
N MET A 294 1.26 23.78 -17.52
CA MET A 294 0.42 22.63 -17.17
C MET A 294 1.13 21.30 -17.47
N ALA A 295 1.87 21.20 -18.58
CA ALA A 295 2.74 20.06 -18.86
C ALA A 295 3.85 19.89 -17.80
N LEU A 296 4.44 21.00 -17.34
CA LEU A 296 5.37 20.99 -16.20
C LEU A 296 4.71 20.51 -14.89
N VAL A 297 3.41 20.77 -14.68
CA VAL A 297 2.65 20.20 -13.55
C VAL A 297 2.44 18.70 -13.73
N ALA A 298 2.07 18.23 -14.92
CA ALA A 298 1.89 16.80 -15.19
C ALA A 298 3.17 15.99 -14.92
N ILE A 299 4.32 16.43 -15.45
CA ILE A 299 5.63 15.83 -15.19
C ILE A 299 5.98 15.85 -13.68
N GLY A 300 5.60 16.93 -12.98
CA GLY A 300 5.75 17.03 -11.52
C GLY A 300 4.73 16.22 -10.70
N SER A 301 3.70 15.66 -11.34
CA SER A 301 2.64 14.84 -10.72
C SER A 301 2.88 13.35 -10.95
N ALA A 302 3.37 12.97 -12.13
CA ALA A 302 3.87 11.63 -12.43
C ALA A 302 5.02 11.20 -11.49
N THR A 303 5.80 12.18 -10.99
CA THR A 303 6.84 11.97 -9.97
C THR A 303 6.32 12.24 -8.55
N SER A 304 5.17 11.70 -8.15
CA SER A 304 4.61 11.96 -6.80
C SER A 304 3.71 10.83 -6.27
N HIS A 305 3.54 10.75 -4.95
CA HIS A 305 2.76 9.70 -4.25
C HIS A 305 1.30 9.55 -4.72
N THR A 306 0.73 10.49 -5.48
CA THR A 306 -0.60 10.36 -6.10
C THR A 306 -0.60 9.67 -7.48
N ALA A 307 0.57 9.37 -8.03
CA ALA A 307 0.76 8.42 -9.12
C ALA A 307 1.07 7.00 -8.59
N VAL A 308 1.51 6.90 -7.33
CA VAL A 308 1.94 5.66 -6.65
C VAL A 308 0.77 4.76 -6.22
N LEU A 309 -0.43 5.32 -6.17
CA LEU A 309 -1.62 4.71 -5.57
C LEU A 309 -2.80 4.75 -6.54
N SER A 310 -2.49 4.60 -7.83
CA SER A 310 -3.44 4.58 -8.94
C SER A 310 -2.84 3.78 -10.08
N GLU A 311 -3.34 2.58 -10.32
CA GLU A 311 -2.88 1.69 -11.39
C GLU A 311 -3.21 2.26 -12.79
N ASP A 312 -4.17 3.19 -12.85
CA ASP A 312 -4.55 4.01 -14.01
C ASP A 312 -3.82 5.39 -14.01
N PRO A 313 -3.29 5.85 -15.17
CA PRO A 313 -2.95 7.25 -15.45
C PRO A 313 -3.90 8.34 -14.90
N PHE A 314 -5.16 8.02 -14.63
CA PHE A 314 -6.15 8.87 -13.97
C PHE A 314 -5.66 9.52 -12.67
N GLY A 315 -4.83 8.86 -11.84
CA GLY A 315 -4.28 9.51 -10.63
C GLY A 315 -3.35 10.68 -10.95
N ILE A 316 -2.53 10.53 -12.00
CA ILE A 316 -1.69 11.61 -12.55
C ILE A 316 -2.58 12.76 -13.05
N TRP A 317 -3.71 12.47 -13.71
CA TRP A 317 -4.68 13.49 -14.13
C TRP A 317 -5.35 14.20 -12.96
N VAL A 318 -5.85 13.46 -11.95
CA VAL A 318 -6.47 14.01 -10.73
C VAL A 318 -5.50 14.95 -10.00
N SER A 319 -4.25 14.52 -9.81
CA SER A 319 -3.20 15.32 -9.17
C SER A 319 -2.82 16.56 -9.99
N THR A 320 -2.67 16.40 -11.32
CA THR A 320 -2.39 17.51 -12.25
C THR A 320 -3.50 18.56 -12.22
N LEU A 321 -4.77 18.14 -12.17
CA LEU A 321 -5.94 19.01 -12.06
C LEU A 321 -5.98 19.72 -10.69
N HIS A 322 -5.73 19.00 -9.59
CA HIS A 322 -5.68 19.57 -8.23
C HIS A 322 -4.60 20.66 -8.13
N LEU A 323 -3.37 20.35 -8.54
CA LEU A 323 -2.23 21.27 -8.52
C LEU A 323 -2.44 22.49 -9.43
N THR A 324 -3.00 22.28 -10.63
CA THR A 324 -3.33 23.37 -11.57
C THR A 324 -4.41 24.28 -10.98
N ALA A 325 -5.46 23.72 -10.39
CA ALA A 325 -6.53 24.48 -9.75
C ALA A 325 -6.02 25.28 -8.53
N ALA A 326 -5.20 24.67 -7.66
CA ALA A 326 -4.55 25.35 -6.54
C ALA A 326 -3.72 26.56 -7.02
N ALA A 327 -2.89 26.37 -8.05
CA ALA A 327 -2.05 27.44 -8.62
C ALA A 327 -2.88 28.58 -9.24
N LEU A 328 -4.00 28.27 -9.89
CA LEU A 328 -4.92 29.26 -10.47
C LEU A 328 -5.70 30.06 -9.41
N TRP A 329 -6.02 29.47 -8.25
CA TRP A 329 -6.73 30.14 -7.16
C TRP A 329 -5.80 30.97 -6.26
N LEU A 330 -4.73 30.37 -5.73
CA LEU A 330 -3.76 31.02 -4.84
C LEU A 330 -2.90 32.06 -5.57
N GLY A 331 -2.50 31.79 -6.81
CA GLY A 331 -1.55 32.60 -7.55
C GLY A 331 -1.92 34.09 -7.65
N PRO A 332 -3.13 34.44 -8.12
CA PRO A 332 -3.59 35.82 -8.18
C PRO A 332 -3.61 36.51 -6.80
N LEU A 333 -3.99 35.79 -5.74
CA LEU A 333 -4.03 36.31 -4.37
C LEU A 333 -2.62 36.68 -3.88
N LEU A 334 -1.60 35.84 -4.11
CA LEU A 334 -0.21 36.14 -3.77
C LEU A 334 0.31 37.37 -4.53
N VAL A 335 0.11 37.41 -5.85
CA VAL A 335 0.60 38.50 -6.72
C VAL A 335 -0.04 39.84 -6.34
N VAL A 336 -1.35 39.85 -6.06
CA VAL A 336 -2.07 41.05 -5.61
C VAL A 336 -1.72 41.43 -4.17
N GLY A 337 -1.62 40.47 -3.26
CA GLY A 337 -1.18 40.68 -1.87
C GLY A 337 0.17 41.39 -1.81
N TRP A 338 1.16 40.89 -2.57
CA TRP A 338 2.49 41.49 -2.70
C TRP A 338 2.49 42.85 -3.42
N ALA A 339 1.72 43.00 -4.51
CA ALA A 339 1.63 44.27 -5.23
C ALA A 339 1.02 45.38 -4.37
N THR A 340 -0.07 45.07 -3.66
CA THR A 340 -0.75 46.01 -2.76
C THR A 340 0.09 46.37 -1.52
N ALA A 341 1.02 45.50 -1.13
CA ALA A 341 1.97 45.74 -0.05
C ALA A 341 3.08 46.75 -0.40
N SER A 342 3.12 47.24 -1.64
CA SER A 342 4.10 48.25 -2.06
C SER A 342 3.69 49.70 -1.71
N GLY A 343 4.67 50.54 -1.37
CA GLY A 343 4.47 51.98 -1.14
C GLY A 343 3.79 52.71 -2.31
N PRO A 344 4.23 52.53 -3.57
CA PRO A 344 3.58 53.12 -4.74
C PRO A 344 2.10 52.75 -4.90
N TRP A 345 1.69 51.55 -4.48
CA TRP A 345 0.27 51.19 -4.44
C TRP A 345 -0.46 51.95 -3.33
N ARG A 346 0.08 51.98 -2.10
CA ARG A 346 -0.53 52.71 -0.96
C ARG A 346 -0.74 54.19 -1.27
N ALA A 347 0.15 54.81 -2.04
CA ALA A 347 0.06 56.20 -2.47
C ALA A 347 -1.04 56.51 -3.51
N ARG A 348 -1.74 55.50 -4.07
CA ARG A 348 -2.87 55.76 -4.99
C ARG A 348 -4.18 56.04 -4.22
N PRO A 349 -5.06 56.91 -4.75
CA PRO A 349 -6.38 57.18 -4.19
C PRO A 349 -7.19 55.90 -3.90
N ALA A 350 -7.97 55.91 -2.82
CA ALA A 350 -8.74 54.74 -2.38
C ALA A 350 -9.75 54.26 -3.43
N ALA A 351 -10.40 55.19 -4.13
CA ALA A 351 -11.35 54.90 -5.21
C ALA A 351 -10.69 54.21 -6.42
N GLU A 352 -9.51 54.69 -6.86
CA GLU A 352 -8.76 54.07 -7.96
C GLU A 352 -8.31 52.65 -7.60
N ARG A 353 -7.80 52.45 -6.37
CA ARG A 353 -7.46 51.12 -5.85
C ARG A 353 -8.66 50.18 -5.82
N ALA A 354 -9.83 50.67 -5.38
CA ALA A 354 -11.04 49.86 -5.34
C ALA A 354 -11.56 49.52 -6.74
N ALA A 355 -11.66 50.49 -7.65
CA ALA A 355 -12.06 50.27 -9.03
C ALA A 355 -11.16 49.24 -9.73
N THR A 356 -9.84 49.39 -9.60
CA THR A 356 -8.85 48.47 -10.19
C THR A 356 -9.01 47.04 -9.66
N LEU A 357 -9.25 46.87 -8.35
CA LEU A 357 -9.46 45.54 -7.75
C LEU A 357 -10.84 44.94 -8.10
N ARG A 358 -11.91 45.72 -8.21
CA ARG A 358 -13.24 45.23 -8.69
C ARG A 358 -13.21 44.83 -10.18
N GLU A 359 -12.42 45.53 -11.00
CA GLU A 359 -12.23 45.14 -12.40
C GLU A 359 -11.51 43.78 -12.50
N LEU A 360 -10.45 43.62 -11.69
CA LEU A 360 -9.61 42.44 -11.59
C LEU A 360 -10.38 41.22 -11.05
N PHE A 361 -10.85 41.27 -9.80
CA PHE A 361 -11.48 40.12 -9.13
C PHE A 361 -12.80 39.73 -9.80
N GLY A 362 -13.64 40.69 -10.21
CA GLY A 362 -14.84 40.38 -10.99
C GLY A 362 -14.57 39.81 -12.40
N ARG A 363 -13.31 39.68 -12.84
CA ARG A 363 -12.92 38.86 -14.01
C ARG A 363 -12.30 37.50 -13.62
N PHE A 364 -11.78 37.34 -12.40
CA PHE A 364 -11.22 36.07 -11.92
C PHE A 364 -12.18 35.22 -11.08
N GLY A 365 -13.27 35.79 -10.55
CA GLY A 365 -14.29 35.05 -9.80
C GLY A 365 -14.73 33.73 -10.46
N PRO A 366 -15.02 33.67 -11.78
CA PRO A 366 -15.37 32.40 -12.43
C PRO A 366 -14.23 31.38 -12.43
N VAL A 367 -12.98 31.84 -12.57
CA VAL A 367 -11.78 30.99 -12.54
C VAL A 367 -11.53 30.47 -11.12
N ALA A 368 -11.71 31.31 -10.10
CA ALA A 368 -11.58 30.92 -8.69
C ALA A 368 -12.67 29.93 -8.26
N VAL A 369 -13.93 30.14 -8.68
CA VAL A 369 -15.04 29.21 -8.40
C VAL A 369 -14.84 27.88 -9.14
N GLY A 370 -14.44 27.90 -10.41
CA GLY A 370 -14.12 26.68 -11.16
C GLY A 370 -12.94 25.91 -10.56
N ALA A 371 -11.86 26.61 -10.19
CA ALA A 371 -10.72 26.01 -9.50
C ALA A 371 -11.12 25.42 -8.14
N PHE A 372 -11.95 26.12 -7.35
CA PHE A 372 -12.47 25.59 -6.09
C PHE A 372 -13.29 24.31 -6.29
N ALA A 373 -14.18 24.26 -7.28
CA ALA A 373 -14.95 23.07 -7.60
C ALA A 373 -14.05 21.88 -7.99
N VAL A 374 -13.03 22.11 -8.83
CA VAL A 374 -12.04 21.08 -9.18
C VAL A 374 -11.28 20.59 -7.94
N LEU A 375 -10.87 21.50 -7.04
CA LEU A 375 -10.16 21.15 -5.80
C LEU A 375 -11.01 20.31 -4.84
N VAL A 376 -12.32 20.56 -4.77
CA VAL A 376 -13.25 19.75 -3.96
C VAL A 376 -13.39 18.35 -4.55
N VAL A 377 -13.68 18.23 -5.86
CA VAL A 377 -13.88 16.92 -6.50
C VAL A 377 -12.61 16.07 -6.48
N THR A 378 -11.48 16.64 -6.91
CA THR A 378 -10.18 15.93 -6.89
C THR A 378 -9.71 15.65 -5.47
N GLY A 379 -9.91 16.57 -4.52
CA GLY A 379 -9.56 16.37 -3.12
C GLY A 379 -10.38 15.26 -2.45
N ALA A 380 -11.69 15.17 -2.76
CA ALA A 380 -12.55 14.09 -2.28
C ALA A 380 -12.13 12.73 -2.84
N ARG A 381 -11.92 12.60 -4.16
CA ARG A 381 -11.46 11.34 -4.77
C ARG A 381 -10.08 10.93 -4.25
N SER A 382 -9.14 11.87 -4.09
CA SER A 382 -7.84 11.56 -3.46
C SER A 382 -7.98 11.15 -2.00
N THR A 383 -8.94 11.68 -1.24
CA THR A 383 -9.16 11.26 0.17
C THR A 383 -9.74 9.84 0.23
N TRP A 384 -10.74 9.55 -0.60
CA TRP A 384 -11.33 8.22 -0.72
C TRP A 384 -10.27 7.14 -1.03
N LEU A 385 -9.44 7.39 -2.04
CA LEU A 385 -8.34 6.50 -2.46
C LEU A 385 -7.18 6.39 -1.45
N LEU A 386 -7.14 7.22 -0.40
CA LEU A 386 -6.02 7.29 0.56
C LEU A 386 -6.37 6.92 1.99
N ALA A 387 -7.66 6.78 2.33
CA ALA A 387 -8.09 6.66 3.72
C ALA A 387 -9.37 5.85 3.95
N GLY A 388 -10.05 5.34 2.91
CA GLY A 388 -11.19 4.42 3.02
C GLY A 388 -12.21 4.77 4.11
N SER A 389 -12.53 3.77 4.94
CA SER A 389 -13.22 3.89 6.24
C SER A 389 -12.33 4.49 7.34
N GLU A 390 -11.02 4.19 7.29
CA GLU A 390 -9.92 4.58 8.19
C GLU A 390 -9.65 6.09 8.38
N LEU A 391 -10.58 6.96 7.98
CA LEU A 391 -10.47 8.42 8.14
C LEU A 391 -10.48 8.90 9.61
N LEU A 392 -10.63 7.99 10.59
CA LEU A 392 -10.78 8.30 12.01
C LEU A 392 -9.67 7.77 12.93
N SER A 393 -8.79 6.87 12.48
CA SER A 393 -7.77 6.18 13.30
C SER A 393 -6.57 7.05 13.74
N GLY A 394 -6.77 8.35 13.93
CA GLY A 394 -5.83 9.24 14.64
C GLY A 394 -4.52 9.60 13.91
N SER A 395 -4.22 8.99 12.75
CA SER A 395 -2.93 9.11 12.06
C SER A 395 -2.45 10.55 11.80
N GLY A 396 -1.13 10.72 11.63
CA GLY A 396 -0.52 12.01 11.28
C GLY A 396 -1.02 12.58 9.95
N TYR A 397 -1.38 11.71 9.01
CA TYR A 397 -2.04 12.08 7.75
C TYR A 397 -3.44 12.66 8.01
N THR A 398 -4.28 11.91 8.74
CA THR A 398 -5.65 12.32 9.11
C THR A 398 -5.66 13.65 9.85
N THR A 399 -4.77 13.82 10.83
CA THR A 399 -4.60 15.08 11.57
C THR A 399 -4.28 16.26 10.65
N ALA A 400 -3.33 16.11 9.71
CA ALA A 400 -2.98 17.18 8.78
C ALA A 400 -4.09 17.46 7.75
N LEU A 401 -4.88 16.46 7.35
CA LEU A 401 -6.05 16.62 6.50
C LEU A 401 -7.18 17.39 7.22
N ILE A 402 -7.48 17.05 8.49
CA ILE A 402 -8.45 17.77 9.32
C ILE A 402 -8.04 19.24 9.45
N VAL A 403 -6.76 19.55 9.71
CA VAL A 403 -6.25 20.93 9.76
C VAL A 403 -6.42 21.66 8.41
N LYS A 404 -6.15 20.99 7.29
CA LYS A 404 -6.35 21.54 5.93
C LYS A 404 -7.82 21.88 5.67
N LEU A 405 -8.75 21.01 6.06
CA LEU A 405 -10.20 21.21 5.90
C LEU A 405 -10.75 22.28 6.87
N ALA A 406 -10.30 22.31 8.12
CA ALA A 406 -10.68 23.32 9.10
C ALA A 406 -10.25 24.74 8.67
N LEU A 407 -9.04 24.90 8.15
CA LEU A 407 -8.57 26.18 7.58
C LEU A 407 -9.40 26.60 6.35
N LEU A 408 -9.81 25.65 5.51
CA LEU A 408 -10.68 25.90 4.37
C LEU A 408 -12.05 26.43 4.83
N ALA A 409 -12.70 25.74 5.77
CA ALA A 409 -14.04 26.03 6.25
C ALA A 409 -14.11 27.29 7.13
N ALA A 410 -13.22 27.42 8.12
CA ALA A 410 -13.29 28.49 9.12
C ALA A 410 -12.68 29.82 8.65
N VAL A 411 -11.73 29.80 7.69
CA VAL A 411 -10.99 31.01 7.28
C VAL A 411 -11.17 31.33 5.81
N ILE A 412 -10.96 30.37 4.91
CA ILE A 412 -10.93 30.64 3.46
C ILE A 412 -12.33 30.90 2.90
N LEU A 413 -13.33 30.07 3.20
CA LEU A 413 -14.70 30.28 2.71
C LEU A 413 -15.34 31.59 3.22
N PRO A 414 -15.22 31.99 4.50
CA PRO A 414 -15.70 33.28 4.98
C PRO A 414 -14.99 34.48 4.32
N LEU A 415 -13.66 34.43 4.16
CA LEU A 415 -12.92 35.51 3.52
C LEU A 415 -13.19 35.60 2.01
N GLY A 416 -13.24 34.46 1.30
CA GLY A 416 -13.53 34.40 -0.13
C GLY A 416 -14.94 34.87 -0.46
N THR A 417 -15.95 34.45 0.30
CA THR A 417 -17.34 34.94 0.12
C THR A 417 -17.47 36.42 0.47
N TYR A 418 -16.78 36.91 1.50
CA TYR A 418 -16.70 38.34 1.81
C TYR A 418 -16.03 39.13 0.66
N HIS A 419 -14.94 38.63 0.08
CA HIS A 419 -14.27 39.29 -1.04
C HIS A 419 -15.06 39.22 -2.35
N ASP A 420 -15.79 38.14 -2.66
CA ASP A 420 -16.62 38.09 -3.87
C ASP A 420 -17.81 39.05 -3.77
N ARG A 421 -18.46 39.14 -2.61
CA ARG A 421 -19.48 40.16 -2.28
C ARG A 421 -18.96 41.60 -2.36
N ARG A 422 -17.64 41.83 -2.18
CA ARG A 422 -17.00 43.15 -2.19
C ARG A 422 -16.34 43.54 -3.51
N LEU A 423 -15.79 42.58 -4.26
CA LEU A 423 -14.87 42.79 -5.39
C LEU A 423 -15.11 41.85 -6.59
N GLY A 424 -15.85 40.75 -6.41
CA GLY A 424 -15.97 39.66 -7.37
C GLY A 424 -17.25 39.66 -8.20
N LEU A 425 -17.89 38.49 -8.32
CA LEU A 425 -19.08 38.25 -9.14
C LEU A 425 -20.36 38.79 -8.48
N LEU A 426 -20.58 38.53 -7.20
CA LEU A 426 -21.73 39.03 -6.44
C LEU A 426 -21.73 40.57 -6.41
N ALA A 427 -20.55 41.18 -6.22
CA ALA A 427 -20.36 42.64 -6.31
C ALA A 427 -20.72 43.24 -7.68
N ARG A 428 -20.66 42.46 -8.76
CA ARG A 428 -21.11 42.89 -10.10
C ARG A 428 -22.60 42.70 -10.32
N ARG A 429 -23.19 41.65 -9.76
CA ARG A 429 -24.64 41.35 -9.86
C ARG A 429 -25.48 42.30 -9.02
N ARG A 430 -24.94 42.81 -7.90
CA ARG A 430 -25.58 43.85 -7.07
C ARG A 430 -24.63 45.05 -6.89
N PRO A 431 -24.60 46.01 -7.83
CA PRO A 431 -23.76 47.19 -7.75
C PRO A 431 -24.33 48.22 -6.75
N GLU A 432 -24.33 47.89 -5.46
CA GLU A 432 -24.58 48.87 -4.41
C GLU A 432 -23.55 50.02 -4.51
N ARG A 433 -23.99 51.23 -4.15
CA ARG A 433 -23.21 52.47 -4.26
C ARG A 433 -22.12 52.61 -3.18
N ASP A 434 -21.62 51.48 -2.69
CA ASP A 434 -20.76 51.39 -1.51
C ASP A 434 -19.36 51.95 -1.81
N SER A 435 -19.16 53.16 -1.31
CA SER A 435 -17.95 53.96 -1.51
C SER A 435 -16.78 53.54 -0.60
N ARG A 436 -16.96 52.50 0.24
CA ARG A 436 -15.93 51.97 1.14
C ARG A 436 -14.66 51.55 0.40
N ALA A 437 -13.52 51.75 1.06
CA ALA A 437 -12.21 51.38 0.52
C ALA A 437 -12.07 49.86 0.33
N ALA A 438 -11.29 49.44 -0.66
CA ALA A 438 -11.05 48.02 -0.90
C ALA A 438 -10.44 47.30 0.33
N PRO A 439 -10.89 46.07 0.64
CA PRO A 439 -10.50 45.32 1.85
C PRO A 439 -9.09 44.68 1.74
N VAL A 440 -8.08 45.51 1.49
CA VAL A 440 -6.70 45.10 1.20
C VAL A 440 -6.00 44.42 2.41
N ARG A 441 -6.49 44.60 3.64
CA ARG A 441 -5.97 43.89 4.82
C ARG A 441 -6.42 42.43 4.83
N SER A 442 -7.73 42.16 4.80
CA SER A 442 -8.28 40.81 4.78
C SER A 442 -7.87 40.03 3.52
N LEU A 443 -7.68 40.70 2.38
CA LEU A 443 -7.13 40.07 1.16
C LEU A 443 -5.71 39.49 1.36
N ARG A 444 -4.92 40.03 2.29
CA ARG A 444 -3.63 39.43 2.68
C ARG A 444 -3.75 38.33 3.74
N LEU A 445 -4.78 38.40 4.58
CA LEU A 445 -5.09 37.31 5.51
C LEU A 445 -5.55 36.07 4.74
N GLU A 446 -6.41 36.24 3.73
CA GLU A 446 -6.82 35.18 2.80
C GLU A 446 -5.63 34.60 2.04
N ALA A 447 -4.78 35.44 1.44
CA ALA A 447 -3.56 34.99 0.76
C ALA A 447 -2.57 34.29 1.71
N GLY A 448 -2.54 34.65 2.99
CA GLY A 448 -1.73 34.00 4.03
C GLY A 448 -2.31 32.66 4.49
N ALA A 449 -3.62 32.58 4.71
CA ALA A 449 -4.33 31.35 5.06
C ALA A 449 -4.24 30.31 3.94
N MET A 450 -4.41 30.74 2.67
CA MET A 450 -4.23 29.89 1.50
C MET A 450 -2.77 29.43 1.33
N ALA A 451 -1.79 30.28 1.68
CA ALA A 451 -0.38 29.87 1.72
C ALA A 451 -0.09 28.86 2.86
N SER A 452 -0.78 28.98 3.99
CA SER A 452 -0.70 28.01 5.10
C SER A 452 -1.33 26.67 4.72
N VAL A 453 -2.47 26.68 4.03
CA VAL A 453 -3.09 25.48 3.44
C VAL A 453 -2.18 24.82 2.40
N LEU A 454 -1.46 25.60 1.58
CA LEU A 454 -0.46 25.04 0.67
C LEU A 454 0.75 24.43 1.43
N VAL A 455 1.15 25.00 2.57
CA VAL A 455 2.19 24.43 3.42
C VAL A 455 1.75 23.09 4.01
N VAL A 456 0.56 23.02 4.62
CA VAL A 456 0.00 21.77 5.16
C VAL A 456 -0.20 20.73 4.04
N ALA A 457 -0.63 21.14 2.85
CA ALA A 457 -0.75 20.24 1.70
C ALA A 457 0.60 19.71 1.18
N ALA A 458 1.69 20.46 1.33
CA ALA A 458 3.04 20.02 0.94
C ALA A 458 3.69 19.10 1.98
N VAL A 459 3.28 19.19 3.26
CA VAL A 459 3.55 18.19 4.31
C VAL A 459 2.79 16.91 4.02
N LEU A 460 1.45 16.97 3.83
CA LEU A 460 0.61 15.83 3.46
C LEU A 460 1.16 15.06 2.25
N ALA A 461 1.58 15.76 1.19
CA ALA A 461 2.18 15.16 0.01
C ALA A 461 3.61 14.59 0.23
N GLY A 462 4.07 14.48 1.48
CA GLY A 462 5.35 13.89 1.89
C GLY A 462 5.27 13.07 3.18
N LEU A 463 4.07 12.80 3.67
CA LEU A 463 3.84 11.68 4.59
C LEU A 463 3.57 10.45 3.71
N ASN A 464 4.12 9.30 4.10
CA ASN A 464 3.78 8.03 3.46
C ASN A 464 2.39 7.59 3.97
N PRO A 465 1.39 7.33 3.10
CA PRO A 465 0.11 6.78 3.56
C PRO A 465 0.20 5.32 3.98
N ALA A 466 1.20 4.55 3.54
CA ALA A 466 1.41 3.15 3.98
C ALA A 466 1.98 3.03 5.42
N VAL A 467 1.53 3.90 6.33
CA VAL A 467 1.85 3.95 7.76
C VAL A 467 0.56 4.24 8.55
N PHE A 468 -0.52 3.55 8.20
CA PHE A 468 -1.69 3.39 9.04
C PHE A 468 -1.46 2.13 9.88
N GLY A 469 -1.20 2.30 11.18
CA GLY A 469 -0.80 1.22 12.09
C GLY A 469 0.00 1.73 13.28
N SER A 470 1.30 2.02 13.09
CA SER A 470 2.18 2.40 14.20
C SER A 470 1.94 3.83 14.71
N GLY A 471 1.74 3.95 16.04
CA GLY A 471 1.56 5.22 16.77
C GLY A 471 2.83 6.08 16.91
N GLY A 472 3.61 6.21 15.83
CA GLY A 472 4.92 6.85 15.79
C GLY A 472 4.90 8.36 15.51
N GLY A 473 5.96 9.04 15.95
CA GLY A 473 6.16 10.47 15.68
C GLY A 473 6.51 10.75 14.21
N ALA A 474 6.22 11.97 13.73
CA ALA A 474 6.50 12.35 12.34
C ALA A 474 8.02 12.45 12.07
N GLY A 475 8.63 11.34 11.61
CA GLY A 475 10.07 11.24 11.36
C GLY A 475 10.49 10.11 10.40
N GLU A 476 10.01 8.89 10.63
CA GLU A 476 10.46 7.69 9.90
C GLU A 476 9.64 7.34 8.64
N SER A 477 10.34 6.76 7.66
CA SER A 477 9.74 6.04 6.51
C SER A 477 9.71 4.55 6.82
N GLN A 478 8.82 4.10 7.70
CA GLN A 478 8.50 2.67 7.79
C GLN A 478 7.68 2.25 6.55
N VAL A 479 7.87 1.01 6.13
CA VAL A 479 7.10 0.34 5.07
C VAL A 479 6.43 -0.84 5.75
N ALA A 480 5.09 -0.90 5.73
CA ALA A 480 4.38 -2.10 6.16
C ALA A 480 4.70 -3.24 5.20
N VAL A 481 5.12 -4.37 5.75
CA VAL A 481 5.25 -5.65 5.04
C VAL A 481 3.83 -6.22 4.89
N VAL A 482 3.54 -6.82 3.74
CA VAL A 482 2.29 -7.56 3.50
C VAL A 482 2.70 -8.87 2.87
N GLY A 483 2.54 -9.97 3.61
CA GLY A 483 2.84 -11.33 3.15
C GLY A 483 1.94 -11.75 1.98
N GLY A 484 2.41 -12.70 1.17
CA GLY A 484 1.66 -13.24 0.03
C GLY A 484 2.58 -13.64 -1.13
N ALA A 485 2.68 -14.94 -1.42
CA ALA A 485 3.82 -15.49 -2.16
C ALA A 485 3.58 -15.83 -3.66
N THR A 486 4.11 -14.98 -4.54
CA THR A 486 4.83 -15.34 -5.79
C THR A 486 4.14 -15.92 -7.06
N THR A 487 4.74 -15.54 -8.20
CA THR A 487 4.85 -16.24 -9.53
C THR A 487 3.68 -16.26 -10.56
N VAL A 488 4.06 -16.42 -11.85
CA VAL A 488 3.65 -15.51 -12.96
C VAL A 488 3.84 -16.12 -14.39
N THR A 489 2.79 -16.25 -15.23
CA THR A 489 2.84 -16.48 -16.73
C THR A 489 1.47 -16.30 -17.44
N SER A 490 1.17 -15.52 -18.50
CA SER A 490 1.95 -14.97 -19.65
C SER A 490 1.60 -13.53 -20.18
N ASP A 491 0.49 -13.24 -20.89
CA ASP A 491 0.24 -11.95 -21.63
C ASP A 491 -0.10 -10.73 -20.72
N PRO A 492 0.66 -9.61 -20.78
CA PRO A 492 0.38 -8.39 -20.01
C PRO A 492 -0.79 -7.51 -20.47
N LEU A 493 -1.39 -7.73 -21.66
CA LEU A 493 -2.44 -6.85 -22.20
C LEU A 493 -3.88 -7.30 -21.89
N ALA A 494 -4.07 -8.53 -21.39
CA ALA A 494 -5.35 -8.97 -20.82
C ALA A 494 -5.66 -8.30 -19.47
N LEU A 495 -4.64 -7.70 -18.83
CA LEU A 495 -4.66 -7.29 -17.42
C LEU A 495 -5.36 -5.97 -17.13
N LEU A 496 -5.90 -5.30 -18.16
CA LEU A 496 -6.49 -3.96 -18.09
C LEU A 496 -7.91 -3.94 -18.70
N SER A 497 -8.63 -5.05 -18.57
CA SER A 497 -10.03 -5.18 -18.96
C SER A 497 -10.94 -4.85 -17.78
N ASP A 498 -11.70 -3.75 -17.85
CA ASP A 498 -12.82 -3.45 -16.94
C ASP A 498 -14.02 -4.41 -17.15
N ALA A 499 -13.99 -5.26 -18.18
CA ALA A 499 -14.95 -6.34 -18.36
C ALA A 499 -14.42 -7.61 -17.68
N PRO A 500 -15.24 -8.33 -16.88
CA PRO A 500 -14.83 -9.59 -16.28
C PRO A 500 -14.43 -10.59 -17.38
N PRO A 501 -13.48 -11.50 -17.10
CA PRO A 501 -13.03 -12.50 -18.07
C PRO A 501 -14.21 -13.38 -18.56
N GLU A 502 -14.26 -13.65 -19.88
CA GLU A 502 -15.32 -14.47 -20.47
C GLU A 502 -15.07 -15.99 -20.26
N SER A 503 -13.86 -16.38 -19.87
CA SER A 503 -13.47 -17.76 -19.60
C SER A 503 -12.31 -17.87 -18.59
N VAL A 504 -12.20 -19.00 -17.90
CA VAL A 504 -11.06 -19.26 -17.00
C VAL A 504 -9.72 -19.38 -17.75
N GLU A 505 -9.76 -19.74 -19.03
CA GLU A 505 -8.60 -19.67 -19.95
C GLU A 505 -8.00 -18.25 -20.04
N ASP A 506 -8.82 -17.20 -19.93
CA ASP A 506 -8.37 -15.81 -19.92
C ASP A 506 -7.62 -15.42 -18.62
N CYS A 507 -7.75 -16.22 -17.55
CA CYS A 507 -7.00 -16.10 -16.30
C CYS A 507 -5.79 -17.03 -16.24
N ARG A 508 -5.94 -18.28 -16.72
CA ARG A 508 -4.84 -19.24 -16.93
C ARG A 508 -3.66 -18.61 -17.64
N ALA A 509 -3.94 -17.81 -18.67
CA ALA A 509 -2.96 -17.17 -19.52
C ALA A 509 -2.24 -15.94 -18.94
N ARG A 510 -2.54 -15.44 -17.72
CA ARG A 510 -2.06 -14.13 -17.20
C ARG A 510 -0.77 -14.17 -16.38
N THR A 511 0.15 -13.24 -16.67
CA THR A 511 1.40 -13.02 -15.92
C THR A 511 1.10 -12.42 -14.55
N VAL A 512 0.75 -11.14 -14.57
CA VAL A 512 0.53 -10.27 -13.41
C VAL A 512 -0.98 -10.16 -13.21
N GLY A 513 -1.45 -9.83 -11.99
CA GLY A 513 -2.89 -9.74 -11.71
C GLY A 513 -3.66 -11.06 -11.94
N LYS A 514 -2.95 -12.20 -11.93
CA LYS A 514 -3.55 -13.53 -12.09
C LYS A 514 -4.58 -13.82 -10.98
N PRO A 515 -4.31 -13.57 -9.67
CA PRO A 515 -5.31 -13.74 -8.61
C PRO A 515 -6.60 -12.96 -8.85
N ASN A 516 -6.48 -11.65 -9.08
CA ASN A 516 -7.62 -10.76 -9.33
C ASN A 516 -8.49 -11.24 -10.50
N CYS A 517 -7.89 -11.82 -11.55
CA CYS A 517 -8.66 -12.38 -12.66
C CYS A 517 -9.56 -13.54 -12.23
N TYR A 518 -9.04 -14.51 -11.46
CA TYR A 518 -9.87 -15.62 -10.99
C TYR A 518 -10.94 -15.13 -10.00
N ARG A 519 -10.62 -14.15 -9.14
CA ARG A 519 -11.63 -13.51 -8.28
C ARG A 519 -12.73 -12.84 -9.11
N ASP A 520 -12.37 -11.98 -10.07
CA ASP A 520 -13.32 -11.34 -10.99
C ASP A 520 -14.16 -12.35 -11.78
N TYR A 521 -13.57 -13.49 -12.16
CA TYR A 521 -14.25 -14.60 -12.84
C TYR A 521 -15.26 -15.29 -11.93
N PHE A 522 -14.82 -15.88 -10.81
CA PHE A 522 -15.67 -16.68 -9.94
C PHE A 522 -16.72 -15.83 -9.22
N ALA A 523 -16.44 -14.57 -8.91
CA ALA A 523 -17.45 -13.64 -8.44
C ALA A 523 -18.53 -13.36 -9.50
N GLU A 524 -18.21 -13.38 -10.80
CA GLU A 524 -19.20 -13.25 -11.87
C GLU A 524 -19.95 -14.58 -12.12
N VAL A 525 -19.31 -15.75 -12.02
CA VAL A 525 -19.98 -17.06 -12.02
C VAL A 525 -20.99 -17.12 -10.87
N MET A 526 -20.57 -16.76 -9.65
CA MET A 526 -21.42 -16.69 -8.45
C MET A 526 -22.65 -15.78 -8.62
N ARG A 527 -22.46 -14.57 -9.17
CA ARG A 527 -23.56 -13.60 -9.40
C ARG A 527 -24.60 -14.11 -10.41
N ASN A 528 -24.20 -14.96 -11.35
CA ASN A 528 -25.06 -15.41 -12.45
C ASN A 528 -25.66 -16.81 -12.21
N GLU A 529 -24.94 -17.72 -11.56
CA GLU A 529 -25.29 -19.15 -11.46
C GLU A 529 -25.41 -19.66 -10.00
N GLY A 530 -24.57 -19.18 -9.09
CA GLY A 530 -24.60 -19.53 -7.65
C GLY A 530 -23.20 -19.71 -7.05
N ALA A 531 -23.04 -19.50 -5.74
CA ALA A 531 -21.75 -19.71 -5.09
C ALA A 531 -21.33 -21.19 -5.06
N ASP A 532 -22.29 -22.10 -4.94
CA ASP A 532 -22.11 -23.55 -5.09
C ASP A 532 -21.55 -23.92 -6.47
N VAL A 533 -22.05 -23.28 -7.53
CA VAL A 533 -21.53 -23.46 -8.90
C VAL A 533 -20.10 -22.96 -9.02
N ALA A 534 -19.80 -21.79 -8.46
CA ALA A 534 -18.46 -21.21 -8.49
C ALA A 534 -17.43 -22.01 -7.67
N VAL A 535 -17.79 -22.50 -6.48
CA VAL A 535 -16.93 -23.37 -5.66
C VAL A 535 -16.67 -24.71 -6.35
N ALA A 536 -17.71 -25.36 -6.90
CA ALA A 536 -17.55 -26.61 -7.64
C ALA A 536 -16.71 -26.45 -8.93
N GLU A 537 -16.72 -25.28 -9.57
CA GLU A 537 -15.82 -24.98 -10.68
C GLU A 537 -14.37 -24.79 -10.19
N ILE A 538 -14.13 -24.09 -9.09
CA ILE A 538 -12.79 -23.96 -8.49
C ILE A 538 -12.23 -25.34 -8.12
N ASP A 539 -13.02 -26.20 -7.49
CA ASP A 539 -12.63 -27.56 -7.11
C ASP A 539 -12.21 -28.40 -8.33
N ALA A 540 -13.07 -28.46 -9.36
CA ALA A 540 -12.77 -29.17 -10.62
C ALA A 540 -11.57 -28.57 -11.38
N LEU A 541 -11.26 -27.29 -11.18
CA LEU A 541 -10.07 -26.65 -11.73
C LEU A 541 -8.80 -26.93 -10.92
N SER A 542 -8.89 -27.30 -9.65
CA SER A 542 -7.73 -27.68 -8.82
C SER A 542 -6.98 -28.91 -9.39
N GLU A 543 -7.68 -29.84 -10.06
CA GLU A 543 -7.06 -30.97 -10.76
C GLU A 543 -6.23 -30.55 -12.00
N SER A 544 -6.48 -29.37 -12.57
CA SER A 544 -6.07 -29.03 -13.95
C SER A 544 -5.42 -27.65 -14.14
N ASP A 545 -5.42 -26.80 -13.12
CA ASP A 545 -4.82 -25.46 -13.13
C ASP A 545 -3.73 -25.32 -12.06
N GLU A 546 -2.49 -25.06 -12.46
CA GLU A 546 -1.35 -24.91 -11.55
C GLU A 546 -1.51 -23.77 -10.53
N TYR A 547 -2.33 -22.74 -10.84
CA TYR A 547 -2.64 -21.68 -9.88
C TYR A 547 -3.70 -22.13 -8.86
N ILE A 548 -4.82 -22.69 -9.32
CA ILE A 548 -5.89 -23.16 -8.42
C ILE A 548 -5.43 -24.35 -7.58
N ALA A 549 -4.62 -25.26 -8.12
CA ALA A 549 -4.03 -26.39 -7.38
C ALA A 549 -3.16 -25.95 -6.19
N ARG A 550 -2.57 -24.73 -6.25
CA ARG A 550 -1.71 -24.16 -5.21
C ARG A 550 -2.48 -23.25 -4.26
N ASP A 551 -3.30 -22.36 -4.82
CA ASP A 551 -3.94 -21.25 -4.12
C ASP A 551 -5.44 -21.50 -3.87
N CYS A 552 -5.92 -22.74 -4.07
CA CYS A 552 -7.30 -23.23 -3.91
C CYS A 552 -8.04 -22.55 -2.76
N HIS A 553 -7.48 -22.62 -1.56
CA HIS A 553 -8.05 -22.07 -0.33
C HIS A 553 -8.27 -20.56 -0.42
N GLN A 554 -7.25 -19.81 -0.86
CA GLN A 554 -7.35 -18.35 -0.99
C GLN A 554 -8.37 -17.94 -2.06
N VAL A 555 -8.49 -18.72 -3.15
CA VAL A 555 -9.45 -18.42 -4.22
C VAL A 555 -10.90 -18.65 -3.77
N VAL A 556 -11.18 -19.72 -3.02
CA VAL A 556 -12.52 -19.88 -2.41
C VAL A 556 -12.77 -18.88 -1.27
N HIS A 557 -11.74 -18.45 -0.55
CA HIS A 557 -11.81 -17.46 0.54
C HIS A 557 -12.12 -16.04 0.04
N ASP A 558 -11.46 -15.61 -1.04
CA ASP A 558 -11.78 -14.38 -1.76
C ASP A 558 -13.21 -14.42 -2.33
N LEU A 559 -13.64 -15.58 -2.85
CA LEU A 559 -15.02 -15.81 -3.30
C LEU A 559 -16.03 -15.78 -2.13
N GLY A 560 -15.67 -16.29 -0.96
CA GLY A 560 -16.50 -16.25 0.25
C GLY A 560 -16.78 -14.83 0.73
N ASN A 561 -15.75 -13.98 0.71
CA ASN A 561 -15.89 -12.54 0.95
C ASN A 561 -16.86 -11.88 -0.06
N ASP A 562 -16.64 -12.13 -1.35
CA ASP A 562 -17.48 -11.56 -2.42
C ASP A 562 -18.93 -12.08 -2.35
N ALA A 563 -19.14 -13.30 -1.87
CA ALA A 563 -20.47 -13.87 -1.62
C ALA A 563 -21.19 -13.20 -0.46
N ALA A 564 -20.50 -12.98 0.66
CA ALA A 564 -21.08 -12.32 1.82
C ALA A 564 -21.46 -10.86 1.52
N GLU A 565 -20.66 -10.12 0.74
CA GLU A 565 -21.06 -8.80 0.22
C GLU A 565 -22.26 -8.91 -0.73
N TYR A 566 -22.25 -9.87 -1.67
CA TYR A 566 -23.27 -9.97 -2.72
C TYR A 566 -24.66 -10.38 -2.19
N TYR A 567 -24.72 -11.41 -1.33
CA TYR A 567 -25.98 -11.86 -0.74
C TYR A 567 -26.47 -10.91 0.36
N GLY A 568 -25.56 -10.17 1.01
CA GLY A 568 -25.89 -9.18 2.06
C GLY A 568 -26.45 -9.79 3.36
N ASP A 569 -26.43 -11.12 3.46
CA ASP A 569 -26.81 -11.94 4.61
C ASP A 569 -25.83 -13.11 4.65
N VAL A 570 -24.97 -13.11 5.67
CA VAL A 570 -23.93 -14.12 5.92
C VAL A 570 -24.56 -15.52 6.03
N GLY A 571 -25.72 -15.59 6.66
CA GLY A 571 -26.52 -16.80 6.77
C GLY A 571 -26.94 -17.38 5.43
N ILE A 572 -27.34 -16.53 4.47
CA ILE A 572 -27.67 -16.97 3.10
C ILE A 572 -26.40 -17.45 2.38
N ALA A 573 -25.29 -16.72 2.46
CA ALA A 573 -24.03 -17.13 1.84
C ALA A 573 -23.58 -18.52 2.32
N LEU A 574 -23.69 -18.79 3.63
CA LEU A 574 -23.35 -20.09 4.21
C LEU A 574 -24.27 -21.26 3.78
N THR A 575 -25.45 -21.01 3.20
CA THR A 575 -26.31 -22.10 2.69
C THR A 575 -25.82 -22.73 1.38
N TYR A 576 -24.81 -22.14 0.75
CA TYR A 576 -24.17 -22.70 -0.44
C TYR A 576 -23.11 -23.75 -0.10
N GLU A 577 -22.87 -24.66 -1.04
CA GLU A 577 -21.79 -25.66 -0.94
C GLU A 577 -20.44 -24.93 -1.03
N GLY A 578 -19.59 -25.13 -0.02
CA GLY A 578 -18.36 -24.38 0.24
C GLY A 578 -17.23 -25.23 0.82
N SER A 579 -17.40 -26.55 0.87
CA SER A 579 -16.50 -27.51 1.54
C SER A 579 -15.14 -27.69 0.86
N PRO A 580 -15.03 -27.68 -0.49
CA PRO A 580 -13.76 -27.81 -1.21
C PRO A 580 -12.67 -26.81 -0.82
N CYS A 581 -11.44 -27.09 -1.26
CA CYS A 581 -10.26 -26.30 -0.92
C CYS A 581 -10.09 -26.06 0.61
N TRP A 582 -10.40 -27.06 1.44
CA TRP A 582 -10.42 -26.97 2.91
C TRP A 582 -11.37 -25.89 3.47
N SER A 583 -12.59 -25.81 2.94
CA SER A 583 -13.67 -24.99 3.52
C SER A 583 -13.43 -23.48 3.55
N GLY A 584 -12.43 -23.00 2.79
CA GLY A 584 -12.04 -21.58 2.75
C GLY A 584 -13.16 -20.64 2.29
N TYR A 585 -14.15 -21.12 1.53
CA TYR A 585 -15.36 -20.36 1.22
C TYR A 585 -16.10 -19.92 2.49
N TYR A 586 -16.35 -20.88 3.40
CA TYR A 586 -17.01 -20.59 4.66
C TYR A 586 -16.17 -19.65 5.54
N HIS A 587 -14.83 -19.81 5.53
CA HIS A 587 -13.93 -18.91 6.24
C HIS A 587 -14.06 -17.46 5.73
N GLY A 588 -13.97 -17.23 4.41
CA GLY A 588 -14.10 -15.89 3.82
C GLY A 588 -15.49 -15.26 3.99
N VAL A 589 -16.55 -16.07 4.00
CA VAL A 589 -17.91 -15.60 4.32
C VAL A 589 -17.98 -15.06 5.76
N VAL A 590 -17.30 -15.71 6.71
CA VAL A 590 -17.30 -15.31 8.13
C VAL A 590 -16.26 -14.24 8.45
N GLU A 591 -15.13 -14.18 7.74
CA GLU A 591 -14.19 -13.04 7.77
C GLU A 591 -14.93 -11.75 7.39
N TYR A 592 -15.63 -11.76 6.25
CA TYR A 592 -16.44 -10.62 5.83
C TYR A 592 -17.48 -10.24 6.90
N ALA A 593 -18.17 -11.23 7.48
CA ALA A 593 -19.14 -11.01 8.55
C ALA A 593 -18.53 -10.24 9.73
N ILE A 594 -17.40 -10.72 10.23
CA ILE A 594 -16.73 -10.16 11.40
C ILE A 594 -16.12 -8.78 11.09
N SER A 595 -15.64 -8.56 9.85
CA SER A 595 -15.12 -7.26 9.40
C SER A 595 -16.14 -6.10 9.43
N GLN A 596 -17.45 -6.40 9.53
CA GLN A 596 -18.49 -5.36 9.64
C GLN A 596 -18.63 -4.77 11.06
N PHE A 597 -18.07 -5.41 12.09
CA PHE A 597 -18.24 -5.02 13.49
C PHE A 597 -16.98 -4.33 14.06
N SER A 598 -17.16 -3.39 15.00
CA SER A 598 -16.04 -2.60 15.54
C SER A 598 -15.94 -2.64 17.06
N GLY A 599 -14.77 -3.00 17.59
CA GLY A 599 -14.50 -3.05 19.03
C GLY A 599 -15.45 -4.00 19.76
N THR A 600 -16.19 -3.49 20.75
CA THR A 600 -17.09 -4.32 21.58
C THR A 600 -18.37 -4.75 20.86
N GLU A 601 -18.70 -4.19 19.69
CA GLU A 601 -19.93 -4.53 18.96
C GLU A 601 -19.94 -6.00 18.51
N LEU A 602 -18.77 -6.56 18.18
CA LEU A 602 -18.62 -7.97 17.81
C LEU A 602 -19.03 -8.91 18.96
N PHE A 603 -18.64 -8.58 20.20
CA PHE A 603 -18.89 -9.42 21.37
C PHE A 603 -20.39 -9.57 21.69
N ASP A 604 -21.19 -8.51 21.49
CA ASP A 604 -22.64 -8.54 21.70
C ASP A 604 -23.40 -9.27 20.57
N GLU A 605 -22.81 -9.38 19.37
CA GLU A 605 -23.45 -9.96 18.17
C GLU A 605 -22.97 -11.38 17.81
N MET A 606 -21.87 -11.88 18.40
CA MET A 606 -21.34 -13.25 18.19
C MET A 606 -22.43 -14.36 18.21
N PRO A 607 -23.37 -14.41 19.18
CA PRO A 607 -24.43 -15.43 19.20
C PRO A 607 -25.47 -15.31 18.08
N ASN A 608 -25.52 -14.19 17.36
CA ASN A 608 -26.50 -13.93 16.31
C ASN A 608 -26.01 -14.31 14.91
N ILE A 609 -24.69 -14.27 14.64
CA ILE A 609 -24.10 -14.41 13.29
C ILE A 609 -24.49 -15.76 12.65
N CYS A 610 -24.37 -16.87 13.38
CA CYS A 610 -24.65 -18.21 12.85
C CYS A 610 -26.13 -18.64 12.92
N THR A 611 -27.06 -17.79 13.38
CA THR A 611 -28.46 -18.20 13.62
C THR A 611 -29.22 -18.70 12.39
N THR A 612 -28.82 -18.30 11.18
CA THR A 612 -29.38 -18.84 9.93
C THR A 612 -28.81 -20.23 9.60
N ALA A 613 -27.51 -20.45 9.84
CA ALA A 613 -26.86 -21.76 9.67
C ALA A 613 -27.36 -22.78 10.73
N ALA A 614 -27.70 -22.30 11.93
CA ALA A 614 -28.31 -23.06 13.01
C ALA A 614 -29.74 -23.59 12.70
N GLN A 615 -30.33 -23.27 11.54
CA GLN A 615 -31.63 -23.85 11.14
C GLN A 615 -31.56 -25.37 10.96
N GLU A 616 -30.37 -25.91 10.65
CA GLU A 616 -30.07 -27.34 10.77
C GLU A 616 -28.98 -27.51 11.85
N GLU A 617 -29.41 -27.62 13.11
CA GLU A 617 -28.55 -27.82 14.28
C GLU A 617 -27.55 -28.97 14.06
N TYR A 618 -26.28 -28.72 14.42
CA TYR A 618 -25.14 -29.65 14.27
C TYR A 618 -24.83 -30.12 12.83
N SER A 619 -25.37 -29.47 11.79
CA SER A 619 -25.01 -29.72 10.39
C SER A 619 -23.57 -29.31 10.07
N PHE A 620 -23.04 -29.78 8.94
CA PHE A 620 -21.73 -29.35 8.44
C PHE A 620 -21.69 -27.85 8.13
N THR A 621 -22.77 -27.26 7.61
CA THR A 621 -22.93 -25.82 7.44
C THR A 621 -22.90 -25.06 8.76
N HIS A 622 -23.59 -25.57 9.80
CA HIS A 622 -23.55 -24.95 11.12
C HIS A 622 -22.15 -25.03 11.74
N TYR A 623 -21.47 -26.17 11.59
CA TYR A 623 -20.10 -26.36 12.05
C TYR A 623 -19.16 -25.33 11.41
N ASN A 624 -19.18 -25.20 10.08
CA ASN A 624 -18.26 -24.29 9.37
C ASN A 624 -18.53 -22.82 9.69
N CYS A 625 -19.79 -22.43 9.90
CA CYS A 625 -20.10 -21.08 10.39
C CYS A 625 -19.42 -20.81 11.74
N VAL A 626 -19.68 -21.67 12.72
CA VAL A 626 -19.24 -21.44 14.10
C VAL A 626 -17.72 -21.63 14.24
N HIS A 627 -17.13 -22.55 13.46
CA HIS A 627 -15.68 -22.69 13.34
C HIS A 627 -15.04 -21.43 12.73
N GLY A 628 -15.61 -20.90 11.64
CA GLY A 628 -15.17 -19.66 11.01
C GLY A 628 -15.25 -18.43 11.93
N LEU A 629 -16.16 -18.41 12.91
CA LEU A 629 -16.18 -17.32 13.92
C LEU A 629 -14.86 -17.27 14.70
N GLY A 630 -14.29 -18.44 15.05
CA GLY A 630 -12.99 -18.51 15.73
C GLY A 630 -11.84 -17.93 14.91
N HIS A 631 -11.82 -18.20 13.60
CA HIS A 631 -10.84 -17.64 12.67
C HIS A 631 -10.95 -16.12 12.60
N GLY A 632 -12.16 -15.59 12.36
CA GLY A 632 -12.37 -14.15 12.24
C GLY A 632 -12.15 -13.38 13.55
N VAL A 633 -12.41 -13.99 14.72
CA VAL A 633 -12.09 -13.38 16.03
C VAL A 633 -10.57 -13.32 16.24
N MET A 634 -9.82 -14.38 15.93
CA MET A 634 -8.34 -14.36 15.99
C MET A 634 -7.74 -13.23 15.15
N LEU A 635 -8.23 -13.07 13.92
CA LEU A 635 -7.80 -12.02 13.00
C LEU A 635 -8.25 -10.62 13.45
N ASN A 636 -9.37 -10.50 14.18
CA ASN A 636 -9.84 -9.23 14.76
C ASN A 636 -9.03 -8.79 16.00
N LEU A 637 -8.33 -9.73 16.65
CA LEU A 637 -7.58 -9.52 17.90
C LEU A 637 -6.06 -9.64 17.71
N ASP A 638 -5.55 -9.36 16.51
CA ASP A 638 -4.11 -9.36 16.17
C ASP A 638 -3.37 -10.67 16.56
N GLY A 639 -4.07 -11.82 16.54
CA GLY A 639 -3.48 -13.14 16.83
C GLY A 639 -3.59 -13.64 18.29
N ASP A 640 -4.30 -12.92 19.18
CA ASP A 640 -4.49 -13.29 20.59
C ASP A 640 -5.53 -14.41 20.79
N LEU A 641 -5.06 -15.64 21.10
CA LEU A 641 -5.93 -16.80 21.32
C LEU A 641 -6.66 -16.71 22.66
N PHE A 642 -5.98 -16.28 23.71
CA PHE A 642 -6.58 -16.16 25.03
C PHE A 642 -7.60 -15.01 25.11
N GLY A 643 -7.43 -13.98 24.28
CA GLY A 643 -8.41 -12.93 24.03
C GLY A 643 -9.59 -13.39 23.17
N SER A 644 -9.37 -14.36 22.27
CA SER A 644 -10.41 -14.91 21.39
C SER A 644 -11.39 -15.86 22.10
N ILE A 645 -10.91 -16.70 23.03
CA ILE A 645 -11.75 -17.67 23.77
C ILE A 645 -13.00 -17.00 24.41
N PRO A 646 -12.90 -15.86 25.14
CA PRO A 646 -14.06 -15.15 25.70
C PRO A 646 -15.16 -14.75 24.69
N TYR A 647 -14.85 -14.57 23.40
CA TYR A 647 -15.85 -14.31 22.38
C TYR A 647 -16.61 -15.60 22.02
N CYS A 648 -15.90 -16.73 21.91
CA CYS A 648 -16.54 -18.05 21.76
C CYS A 648 -17.38 -18.43 23.00
N GLU A 649 -16.98 -18.02 24.21
CA GLU A 649 -17.75 -18.22 25.46
C GLU A 649 -19.11 -17.47 25.49
N THR A 650 -19.42 -16.64 24.49
CA THR A 650 -20.77 -16.07 24.31
C THR A 650 -21.77 -17.07 23.71
N LEU A 651 -21.28 -18.14 23.06
CA LEU A 651 -22.09 -19.14 22.38
C LEU A 651 -22.77 -20.08 23.41
N PRO A 652 -24.09 -20.33 23.30
CA PRO A 652 -24.86 -21.01 24.34
C PRO A 652 -24.73 -22.54 24.37
N ASP A 653 -24.42 -23.20 23.24
CA ASP A 653 -24.16 -24.65 23.21
C ASP A 653 -22.67 -24.95 23.40
N ARG A 654 -22.35 -26.06 24.10
CA ARG A 654 -20.95 -26.49 24.27
C ARG A 654 -20.33 -26.90 22.93
N TRP A 655 -21.09 -27.48 22.01
CA TRP A 655 -20.60 -27.85 20.69
C TRP A 655 -20.26 -26.60 19.86
N GLU A 656 -21.08 -25.56 19.93
CA GLU A 656 -20.80 -24.27 19.28
C GLU A 656 -19.52 -23.64 19.85
N LEU A 657 -19.41 -23.58 21.18
CA LEU A 657 -18.21 -23.12 21.90
C LEU A 657 -16.95 -23.90 21.45
N SER A 658 -16.98 -25.24 21.49
CA SER A 658 -15.87 -26.10 21.05
C SER A 658 -15.52 -25.89 19.57
N SER A 659 -16.50 -25.78 18.67
CA SER A 659 -16.26 -25.50 17.25
C SER A 659 -15.57 -24.16 17.02
N CYS A 660 -16.01 -23.11 17.70
CA CYS A 660 -15.43 -21.78 17.65
C CYS A 660 -14.01 -21.74 18.21
N VAL A 661 -13.78 -22.33 19.40
CA VAL A 661 -12.44 -22.40 20.00
C VAL A 661 -11.49 -23.25 19.14
N GLY A 662 -11.96 -24.37 18.60
CA GLY A 662 -11.19 -25.16 17.62
C GLY A 662 -10.84 -24.39 16.34
N GLY A 663 -11.68 -23.44 15.93
CA GLY A 663 -11.40 -22.50 14.83
C GLY A 663 -10.33 -21.49 15.21
N ALA A 664 -10.43 -20.88 16.39
CA ALA A 664 -9.42 -19.96 16.89
C ALA A 664 -8.05 -20.66 17.05
N ILE A 665 -8.02 -21.92 17.51
CA ILE A 665 -6.76 -22.68 17.63
C ILE A 665 -6.22 -23.12 16.26
N MET A 666 -7.09 -23.41 15.28
CA MET A 666 -6.65 -23.62 13.90
C MET A 666 -5.96 -22.38 13.34
N GLU A 667 -6.60 -21.21 13.45
CA GLU A 667 -6.03 -19.96 12.95
C GLU A 667 -4.77 -19.55 13.72
N ASN A 668 -4.71 -19.77 15.04
CA ASN A 668 -3.50 -19.60 15.85
C ASN A 668 -2.28 -20.35 15.28
N VAL A 669 -2.48 -21.52 14.65
CA VAL A 669 -1.44 -22.26 13.91
C VAL A 669 -1.24 -21.71 12.50
N VAL A 670 -2.31 -21.46 11.74
CA VAL A 670 -2.21 -20.99 10.34
C VAL A 670 -1.53 -19.62 10.24
N SER A 671 -1.94 -18.64 11.05
CA SER A 671 -1.29 -17.34 11.16
C SER A 671 0.20 -17.45 11.51
N ALA A 672 0.57 -18.28 12.49
CA ALA A 672 1.97 -18.47 12.88
C ALA A 672 2.82 -19.09 11.76
N GLN A 673 2.25 -19.99 10.95
CA GLN A 673 2.93 -20.55 9.78
C GLN A 673 3.14 -19.52 8.66
N GLN A 674 2.38 -18.42 8.66
CA GLN A 674 2.47 -17.30 7.72
C GLN A 674 3.31 -16.11 8.23
N GLY A 675 3.88 -16.19 9.45
CA GLY A 675 4.66 -15.10 10.06
C GLY A 675 3.86 -14.07 10.85
N ILE A 676 2.54 -14.27 11.00
CA ILE A 676 1.73 -13.47 11.91
C ILE A 676 2.04 -13.91 13.35
N GLN A 677 2.28 -12.94 14.25
CA GLN A 677 2.55 -13.23 15.66
C GLN A 677 1.27 -13.76 16.33
N THR A 678 1.34 -14.93 16.96
CA THR A 678 0.24 -15.54 17.74
C THR A 678 0.74 -15.99 19.12
N ASP A 679 -0.08 -16.75 19.85
CA ASP A 679 0.30 -17.38 21.13
C ASP A 679 1.25 -18.57 20.99
N LEU A 680 1.54 -19.06 19.77
CA LEU A 680 2.44 -20.21 19.61
C LEU A 680 3.90 -19.91 19.96
N ARG A 681 4.58 -20.95 20.48
CA ARG A 681 5.96 -20.84 20.97
C ARG A 681 6.86 -21.88 20.33
N THR A 682 8.03 -21.43 19.90
CA THR A 682 9.09 -22.29 19.35
C THR A 682 9.88 -23.01 20.45
N ASP A 683 9.97 -22.43 21.65
CA ASP A 683 10.66 -23.01 22.81
C ASP A 683 9.80 -24.01 23.61
N ASP A 684 8.52 -24.11 23.28
CA ASP A 684 7.56 -25.08 23.83
C ASP A 684 6.54 -25.46 22.75
N LEU A 685 6.89 -26.45 21.92
CA LEU A 685 6.04 -26.91 20.80
C LEU A 685 4.72 -27.58 21.25
N ILE A 686 4.43 -27.63 22.56
CA ILE A 686 3.18 -28.11 23.15
C ILE A 686 2.29 -26.93 23.61
N TYR A 687 2.85 -25.73 23.79
CA TYR A 687 2.13 -24.51 24.12
C TYR A 687 1.31 -24.02 22.90
N PRO A 688 0.07 -23.53 23.07
CA PRO A 688 -0.64 -23.27 24.33
C PRO A 688 -1.40 -24.48 24.90
N CYS A 689 -1.42 -25.65 24.25
CA CYS A 689 -2.26 -26.79 24.66
C CYS A 689 -1.92 -27.36 26.05
N ASN A 690 -0.71 -27.11 26.57
CA ASN A 690 -0.34 -27.44 27.95
C ASN A 690 -0.86 -26.44 29.02
N VAL A 691 -1.50 -25.33 28.62
CA VAL A 691 -2.02 -24.28 29.53
C VAL A 691 -3.43 -23.77 29.18
N ILE A 692 -3.98 -24.12 28.01
CA ILE A 692 -5.28 -23.60 27.50
C ILE A 692 -6.49 -23.95 28.38
N GLY A 693 -6.36 -24.97 29.24
CA GLY A 693 -7.37 -25.40 30.19
C GLY A 693 -8.08 -26.70 29.77
N ASP A 694 -8.49 -27.48 30.76
CA ASP A 694 -9.06 -28.83 30.60
C ASP A 694 -10.31 -28.89 29.70
N ASP A 695 -11.01 -27.77 29.49
CA ASP A 695 -12.24 -27.70 28.70
C ASP A 695 -12.02 -27.53 27.18
N TYR A 696 -10.81 -27.18 26.73
CA TYR A 696 -10.44 -26.91 25.32
C TYR A 696 -9.18 -27.65 24.83
N VAL A 697 -8.67 -28.57 25.66
CA VAL A 697 -7.38 -29.25 25.43
C VAL A 697 -7.44 -30.25 24.27
N ASP A 698 -8.60 -30.88 24.04
CA ASP A 698 -8.82 -31.84 22.96
C ASP A 698 -8.80 -31.14 21.58
N GLU A 699 -9.49 -30.00 21.46
CA GLU A 699 -9.51 -29.13 20.29
C GLU A 699 -8.10 -28.59 19.99
N CYS A 700 -7.33 -28.28 21.02
CA CYS A 700 -5.96 -27.78 20.86
C CYS A 700 -5.00 -28.86 20.34
N PHE A 701 -4.98 -30.04 20.98
CA PHE A 701 -4.15 -31.15 20.50
C PHE A 701 -4.56 -31.68 19.13
N ALA A 702 -5.80 -31.43 18.68
CA ALA A 702 -6.24 -31.76 17.31
C ALA A 702 -5.54 -30.92 16.22
N MET A 703 -4.90 -29.79 16.56
CA MET A 703 -4.11 -28.97 15.62
C MET A 703 -2.60 -28.98 15.90
N GLN A 704 -2.18 -29.15 17.15
CA GLN A 704 -0.83 -28.79 17.64
C GLN A 704 0.34 -29.46 16.88
N THR A 705 0.16 -30.66 16.32
CA THR A 705 1.24 -31.33 15.59
C THR A 705 1.65 -30.61 14.31
N SER A 706 0.79 -29.75 13.75
CA SER A 706 1.14 -28.92 12.60
C SER A 706 2.11 -27.80 12.97
N TRP A 707 2.06 -27.31 14.21
CA TRP A 707 3.10 -26.42 14.74
C TRP A 707 4.40 -27.17 15.01
N MET A 708 4.33 -28.39 15.57
CA MET A 708 5.51 -29.26 15.76
C MET A 708 6.21 -29.54 14.43
N LEU A 709 5.48 -29.99 13.40
CA LEU A 709 6.04 -30.37 12.10
C LEU A 709 6.45 -29.17 11.24
N TYR A 710 5.89 -27.97 11.46
CA TYR A 710 6.39 -26.75 10.82
C TYR A 710 7.80 -26.40 11.35
N ASN A 711 8.00 -26.48 12.67
CA ASN A 711 9.29 -26.16 13.29
C ASN A 711 10.35 -27.26 13.11
N LEU A 712 9.94 -28.54 13.18
CA LEU A 712 10.84 -29.67 12.97
C LEU A 712 11.08 -29.96 11.48
N GLY A 713 10.11 -29.70 10.60
CA GLY A 713 10.15 -30.04 9.17
C GLY A 713 9.59 -31.43 8.85
N TYR A 714 9.35 -31.68 7.56
CA TYR A 714 8.58 -32.84 7.05
C TYR A 714 9.45 -34.03 6.56
N GLU A 715 10.66 -34.18 7.09
CA GLU A 715 11.54 -35.33 6.79
C GLU A 715 11.22 -36.54 7.68
N ASP A 716 11.51 -37.75 7.19
CA ASP A 716 11.13 -39.01 7.86
C ASP A 716 11.70 -39.15 9.29
N GLU A 717 12.84 -38.52 9.61
CA GLU A 717 13.42 -38.53 10.97
C GLU A 717 12.74 -37.51 11.90
N ASN A 718 12.22 -36.41 11.36
CA ASN A 718 11.59 -35.31 12.12
C ASN A 718 10.19 -35.71 12.61
N PHE A 719 9.48 -36.57 11.86
CA PHE A 719 8.26 -37.23 12.35
C PHE A 719 8.52 -38.09 13.58
N ALA A 720 9.66 -38.78 13.68
CA ALA A 720 10.00 -39.60 14.84
C ALA A 720 10.31 -38.74 16.08
N GLU A 721 10.92 -37.57 15.89
CA GLU A 721 11.09 -36.57 16.96
C GLU A 721 9.73 -35.98 17.40
N ALA A 722 8.85 -35.65 16.45
CA ALA A 722 7.51 -35.15 16.75
C ALA A 722 6.65 -36.18 17.52
N PHE A 723 6.76 -37.48 17.22
CA PHE A 723 6.16 -38.53 18.05
C PHE A 723 6.74 -38.57 19.47
N ALA A 724 8.06 -38.38 19.65
CA ALA A 724 8.68 -38.31 20.98
C ALA A 724 8.20 -37.08 21.79
N ILE A 725 7.75 -36.00 21.13
CA ILE A 725 7.06 -34.88 21.78
C ILE A 725 5.64 -35.32 22.21
N CYS A 726 4.88 -36.02 21.35
CA CYS A 726 3.60 -36.62 21.76
C CYS A 726 3.73 -37.65 22.90
N ASP A 727 4.83 -38.40 22.98
CA ASP A 727 5.11 -39.33 24.09
C ASP A 727 5.40 -38.60 25.42
N SER A 728 5.59 -37.27 25.40
CA SER A 728 5.89 -36.44 26.58
C SER A 728 4.66 -35.77 27.22
N VAL A 729 3.51 -35.74 26.53
CA VAL A 729 2.26 -35.20 27.12
C VAL A 729 1.59 -36.23 28.04
N GLN A 730 0.62 -35.78 28.86
CA GLN A 730 0.11 -36.57 29.99
C GLN A 730 -1.29 -37.11 29.76
N GLY A 731 -1.48 -38.42 29.97
CA GLY A 731 -2.79 -39.08 29.88
C GLY A 731 -3.37 -39.01 28.47
N ASP A 732 -4.68 -38.82 28.40
CA ASP A 732 -5.49 -38.90 27.17
C ASP A 732 -5.08 -37.88 26.08
N MET A 733 -4.28 -36.85 26.43
CA MET A 733 -3.64 -35.93 25.48
C MET A 733 -2.68 -36.64 24.51
N VAL A 734 -2.08 -37.77 24.89
CA VAL A 734 -1.20 -38.56 24.01
C VAL A 734 -1.98 -39.08 22.81
N ASP A 735 -3.17 -39.65 23.04
CA ASP A 735 -4.05 -40.19 22.00
C ASP A 735 -4.45 -39.09 21.00
N ASN A 736 -4.81 -37.90 21.49
CA ASN A 736 -5.14 -36.76 20.64
C ASN A 736 -3.94 -36.23 19.84
N CYS A 737 -2.75 -36.17 20.45
CA CYS A 737 -1.51 -35.77 19.77
C CYS A 737 -1.16 -36.78 18.65
N TYR A 738 -1.26 -38.09 18.91
CA TYR A 738 -1.08 -39.12 17.88
C TYR A 738 -2.15 -39.03 16.78
N ARG A 739 -3.40 -38.69 17.10
CA ARG A 739 -4.48 -38.50 16.12
C ARG A 739 -4.23 -37.29 15.22
N SER A 740 -3.77 -36.17 15.78
CA SER A 740 -3.34 -35.00 15.00
C SER A 740 -2.12 -35.31 14.12
N MET A 741 -1.12 -36.03 14.65
CA MET A 741 0.03 -36.51 13.87
C MET A 741 -0.41 -37.37 12.68
N GLY A 742 -1.45 -38.21 12.87
CA GLY A 742 -2.08 -38.98 11.82
C GLY A 742 -2.68 -38.14 10.69
N ARG A 743 -3.39 -37.06 11.03
CA ARG A 743 -3.91 -36.09 10.05
C ARG A 743 -2.77 -35.47 9.24
N ASP A 744 -1.73 -34.98 9.91
CA ASP A 744 -0.65 -34.24 9.26
C ASP A 744 0.25 -35.15 8.41
N ILE A 745 0.47 -36.40 8.85
CA ILE A 745 1.08 -37.46 8.04
C ILE A 745 0.23 -37.76 6.81
N SER A 746 -1.09 -37.81 6.93
CA SER A 746 -2.01 -38.08 5.82
C SER A 746 -1.99 -36.97 4.76
N GLY A 747 -2.10 -35.71 5.19
CA GLY A 747 -2.00 -34.52 4.33
C GLY A 747 -0.63 -34.38 3.67
N SER A 748 0.46 -34.32 4.45
CA SER A 748 1.83 -34.17 3.93
C SER A 748 2.31 -35.35 3.07
N SER A 749 1.65 -36.51 3.16
CA SER A 749 1.89 -37.64 2.27
C SER A 749 1.19 -37.54 0.91
N LEU A 750 0.29 -36.56 0.72
CA LEU A 750 -0.67 -36.49 -0.38
C LEU A 750 -1.47 -37.80 -0.49
N LEU A 751 -2.06 -38.23 0.65
CA LEU A 751 -2.85 -39.45 0.84
C LEU A 751 -2.17 -40.78 0.43
N LYS A 752 -0.87 -40.79 0.13
CA LYS A 752 -0.14 -42.00 -0.29
C LYS A 752 -0.02 -43.00 0.85
N VAL A 753 -0.92 -43.98 0.88
CA VAL A 753 -1.03 -45.06 1.88
C VAL A 753 0.33 -45.64 2.30
N SER A 754 1.23 -45.94 1.37
CA SER A 754 2.55 -46.52 1.67
C SER A 754 3.54 -45.55 2.36
N ARG A 755 3.28 -44.23 2.32
CA ARG A 755 3.98 -43.23 3.14
C ARG A 755 3.30 -43.06 4.49
N VAL A 756 1.97 -42.99 4.54
CA VAL A 756 1.19 -42.91 5.79
C VAL A 756 1.50 -44.10 6.71
N VAL A 757 1.44 -45.33 6.18
CA VAL A 757 1.78 -46.56 6.93
C VAL A 757 3.22 -46.53 7.44
N ARG A 758 4.17 -45.99 6.66
CA ARG A 758 5.58 -45.89 7.09
C ARG A 758 5.76 -44.88 8.21
N LEU A 759 5.21 -43.68 8.07
CA LEU A 759 5.39 -42.58 9.02
C LEU A 759 4.64 -42.84 10.34
N CYS A 760 3.37 -43.28 10.31
CA CYS A 760 2.67 -43.67 11.53
C CYS A 760 3.36 -44.84 12.26
N SER A 761 4.14 -45.68 11.57
CA SER A 761 4.92 -46.77 12.21
C SER A 761 6.17 -46.29 12.98
N LEU A 762 6.46 -44.98 13.00
CA LEU A 762 7.59 -44.40 13.74
C LEU A 762 7.29 -44.16 15.23
N GLY A 763 6.05 -43.83 15.57
CA GLY A 763 5.60 -43.63 16.96
C GLY A 763 5.38 -44.93 17.73
N ASP A 764 5.16 -44.82 19.05
CA ASP A 764 5.04 -45.97 19.95
C ASP A 764 3.88 -46.91 19.53
N PRO A 765 4.14 -48.24 19.40
CA PRO A 765 3.12 -49.24 19.08
C PRO A 765 1.86 -49.25 19.96
N ALA A 766 1.86 -48.65 21.15
CA ALA A 766 0.67 -48.41 21.95
C ALA A 766 -0.32 -47.46 21.24
N TYR A 767 0.15 -46.31 20.76
CA TYR A 767 -0.67 -45.20 20.27
C TYR A 767 -0.76 -45.11 18.73
N GLN A 768 -0.02 -45.96 18.00
CA GLN A 768 -0.10 -46.08 16.53
C GLN A 768 -1.54 -46.19 15.96
N GLU A 769 -2.48 -46.77 16.72
CA GLU A 769 -3.88 -46.89 16.30
C GLU A 769 -4.51 -45.51 16.07
N GLU A 770 -4.21 -44.54 16.92
CA GLU A 770 -4.75 -43.18 16.81
C GLU A 770 -4.15 -42.39 15.64
N CYS A 771 -2.88 -42.64 15.31
CA CYS A 771 -2.30 -42.12 14.07
C CYS A 771 -3.05 -42.63 12.83
N PHE A 772 -3.48 -43.90 12.83
CA PHE A 772 -4.29 -44.44 11.73
C PHE A 772 -5.75 -43.98 11.76
N VAL A 773 -6.35 -43.75 12.93
CA VAL A 773 -7.66 -43.10 13.07
C VAL A 773 -7.62 -41.68 12.49
N GLY A 774 -6.68 -40.85 12.91
CA GLY A 774 -6.51 -39.48 12.41
C GLY A 774 -6.22 -39.42 10.92
N ALA A 775 -5.35 -40.30 10.42
CA ALA A 775 -5.05 -40.40 9.00
C ALA A 775 -6.26 -40.85 8.15
N SER A 776 -7.13 -41.71 8.71
CA SER A 776 -8.37 -42.19 8.08
C SER A 776 -9.44 -41.09 8.03
N LEU A 777 -9.65 -40.36 9.15
CA LEU A 777 -10.52 -39.17 9.18
C LEU A 777 -10.08 -38.14 8.13
N ASN A 778 -8.79 -37.78 8.13
CA ASN A 778 -8.21 -36.84 7.18
C ASN A 778 -8.39 -37.30 5.72
N ALA A 779 -8.22 -38.59 5.44
CA ALA A 779 -8.42 -39.12 4.11
C ALA A 779 -9.87 -38.92 3.63
N VAL A 780 -10.89 -39.18 4.47
CA VAL A 780 -12.29 -38.94 4.08
C VAL A 780 -12.59 -37.45 3.88
N TYR A 781 -12.06 -36.58 4.76
CA TYR A 781 -12.30 -35.14 4.68
C TYR A 781 -11.57 -34.43 3.52
N ASN A 782 -10.51 -35.02 2.95
CA ASN A 782 -9.80 -34.48 1.77
C ASN A 782 -10.21 -35.14 0.44
N ASP A 783 -10.60 -36.41 0.45
CA ASP A 783 -11.00 -37.21 -0.73
C ASP A 783 -12.51 -37.06 -1.04
N HIS A 784 -13.26 -36.34 -0.17
CA HIS A 784 -14.73 -36.32 -0.08
C HIS A 784 -15.38 -37.70 -0.27
N GLY A 785 -14.70 -38.74 0.22
CA GLY A 785 -14.91 -40.10 -0.24
C GLY A 785 -14.24 -41.15 0.64
N THR A 786 -14.72 -42.38 0.55
CA THR A 786 -14.24 -43.49 1.38
C THR A 786 -13.08 -44.28 0.77
N GLU A 787 -12.65 -44.00 -0.47
CA GLU A 787 -11.74 -44.88 -1.21
C GLU A 787 -10.32 -44.84 -0.63
N MET A 788 -9.70 -43.66 -0.49
CA MET A 788 -8.35 -43.55 0.07
C MET A 788 -8.28 -44.02 1.53
N ALA A 789 -9.30 -43.71 2.34
CA ALA A 789 -9.41 -44.19 3.71
C ALA A 789 -9.57 -45.71 3.79
N THR A 790 -10.34 -46.33 2.88
CA THR A 790 -10.47 -47.80 2.82
C THR A 790 -9.15 -48.46 2.45
N ALA A 791 -8.44 -47.93 1.45
CA ALA A 791 -7.12 -48.43 1.04
C ALA A 791 -6.07 -48.29 2.16
N LEU A 792 -6.16 -47.24 2.99
CA LEU A 792 -5.35 -47.11 4.20
C LEU A 792 -5.67 -48.20 5.23
N CYS A 793 -6.94 -48.37 5.58
CA CYS A 793 -7.34 -49.37 6.58
C CYS A 793 -7.04 -50.82 6.12
N GLU A 794 -7.09 -51.13 4.83
CA GLU A 794 -6.65 -52.44 4.31
C GLU A 794 -5.14 -52.68 4.47
N ALA A 795 -4.32 -51.62 4.47
CA ALA A 795 -2.86 -51.72 4.48
C ALA A 795 -2.22 -51.77 5.88
N ILE A 796 -2.96 -51.43 6.95
CA ILE A 796 -2.46 -51.42 8.33
C ILE A 796 -2.62 -52.79 9.03
N PRO A 797 -1.85 -53.08 10.10
CA PRO A 797 -1.98 -54.32 10.86
C PRO A 797 -3.39 -54.55 11.40
N ALA A 798 -3.90 -55.78 11.24
CA ALA A 798 -5.26 -56.22 11.58
C ALA A 798 -5.79 -55.86 12.99
N ARG A 799 -4.92 -55.57 13.96
CA ARG A 799 -5.33 -55.14 15.31
C ARG A 799 -5.99 -53.75 15.33
N MET A 800 -5.66 -52.88 14.36
CA MET A 800 -6.08 -51.46 14.30
C MET A 800 -7.14 -51.19 13.21
N GLN A 801 -7.52 -52.21 12.43
CA GLN A 801 -8.41 -52.05 11.28
C GLN A 801 -9.83 -51.64 11.68
N ASP A 802 -10.38 -52.24 12.74
CA ASP A 802 -11.74 -51.93 13.22
C ASP A 802 -11.87 -50.46 13.64
N ALA A 803 -10.86 -49.90 14.31
CA ALA A 803 -10.82 -48.48 14.68
C ALA A 803 -10.69 -47.56 13.45
N CYS A 804 -9.79 -47.90 12.52
CA CYS A 804 -9.59 -47.16 11.26
C CYS A 804 -10.86 -47.11 10.40
N TYR A 805 -11.61 -48.22 10.30
CA TYR A 805 -12.89 -48.27 9.59
C TYR A 805 -14.01 -47.55 10.35
N ALA A 806 -14.08 -47.66 11.67
CA ALA A 806 -15.05 -46.91 12.47
C ALA A 806 -14.83 -45.38 12.39
N ALA A 807 -13.58 -44.95 12.22
CA ALA A 807 -13.22 -43.55 11.96
C ALA A 807 -13.68 -43.12 10.55
N ARG A 808 -13.35 -43.90 9.51
CA ARG A 808 -13.83 -43.68 8.13
C ARG A 808 -15.36 -43.55 8.09
N ASP A 809 -16.07 -44.49 8.70
CA ASP A 809 -17.53 -44.57 8.63
C ASP A 809 -18.22 -43.46 9.45
N ARG A 810 -17.51 -42.87 10.43
CA ARG A 810 -17.96 -41.66 11.13
C ARG A 810 -17.81 -40.42 10.24
N ALA A 811 -16.65 -40.22 9.61
CA ALA A 811 -16.40 -39.08 8.71
C ALA A 811 -17.25 -39.14 7.44
N ALA A 812 -17.50 -40.34 6.90
CA ALA A 812 -18.39 -40.54 5.76
C ALA A 812 -19.87 -40.32 6.11
N GLY A 813 -20.22 -40.22 7.40
CA GLY A 813 -21.56 -39.92 7.90
C GLY A 813 -21.82 -38.44 8.21
N THR A 814 -20.89 -37.53 7.89
CA THR A 814 -21.08 -36.07 8.01
C THR A 814 -21.37 -35.39 6.66
N PHE A 815 -21.54 -36.17 5.59
CA PHE A 815 -21.84 -35.75 4.22
C PHE A 815 -23.12 -36.44 3.72
#